data_AF-A0A1S3XKB5-F1
#
_entry.id   AF-A0A1S3XKB5-F1
#
_cell.length_a   1.000
_cell.length_b   1.000
_cell.length_c   1.000
_cell.angle_alpha   90.00
_cell.angle_beta   90.00
_cell.angle_gamma   90.00
#
_symmetry.space_group_name_H-M   'P 1'
#
loop_
_entity.id
_entity.type
_entity.pdbx_description
1 polymer ?
#
loop_
_entity_poly.entity_id
_entity_poly.type
_entity_poly.pdbx_seq_one_letter_code
_entity_poly.pdbx_strand_id
1 'polypeptide(L)'
;MEKTSKEYTEADKKAVEKNFCANKILVCGMGPKEYNRISTCDTAKEIWEALQIAHEGTTQVKQFEDEPDTSDSSIMALKMRNLLEEFKRYYGIRKPSILGVREHIFTGSVSSLAWFMSAQEMSFVTLGQRVLANPLKIRMHYGHPDVFDRFWFLTRGGISKASRVINISEDIFAGFNCTLRGGNVTHHEYIQVGKGRDVGLNQISMFEAKVASGNGEQVLSRDVYRLGHRLDFFRMLSFFYTTVGFFFNTMMIVLTVYAFLWGRLYLALSGVEDSVAADTTDNNKALGAILNQQFIIQLGLFTALPMIVENSLEHGFLTSIWEFLTMMLQLSSVFYTFSMGTRAHYFGRTILHGGAKYRATGRGFVVQHKSFAENYRLYARSHFVKAIELGLILTVYASYSPVAKGTFTYIALTISSWFLVLSWIVGPFVFNPSGFDWLKTVYDFDDFMNWVWYRGSVFAKAEQSWEKWWDEEQDHLRTTGLWGKILEIILDLRFFFFQYGIVYQLGIAAGNKSIAVYLLSWIYVVVALGFFNITAYARDKYAAREHIYFRLVQLLVVVFFIVVIVALLQFTAFRFSDLFISLLAFIPTGWGFISVAQVLRPFLQNTMIWGTIVSMARLYEIMFGIIVMVPVAVLSWLPGFQPMQTRILFNDAFSRGLRIFQIVTGKKPKSDL
;
A
#
# COMPACT_ATOMS: atom_id res chain seq x y z
N MET A 1 -29.48 36.82 52.90
CA MET A 1 -28.78 38.10 53.14
C MET A 1 -27.39 37.97 52.56
N GLU A 2 -27.11 38.66 51.46
CA GLU A 2 -25.74 38.78 50.94
C GLU A 2 -24.88 39.47 52.00
N LYS A 3 -23.73 38.86 52.33
CA LYS A 3 -22.73 39.51 53.17
C LYS A 3 -22.30 40.82 52.49
N THR A 4 -22.20 41.90 53.26
CA THR A 4 -21.66 43.15 52.72
C THR A 4 -20.13 43.07 52.64
N SER A 5 -19.48 43.86 51.77
CA SER A 5 -18.01 43.85 51.57
C SER A 5 -17.19 44.00 52.88
N LYS A 6 -17.81 44.54 53.94
CA LYS A 6 -17.20 44.72 55.26
C LYS A 6 -17.25 43.47 56.16
N GLU A 7 -18.05 42.47 55.80
CA GLU A 7 -18.25 41.21 56.54
C GLU A 7 -17.48 40.03 55.93
N TYR A 8 -16.68 40.29 54.90
CA TYR A 8 -15.95 39.24 54.17
C TYR A 8 -14.70 38.83 54.94
N THR A 9 -14.65 37.55 55.31
CA THR A 9 -13.42 36.91 55.79
C THR A 9 -12.40 36.81 54.66
N GLU A 10 -11.13 36.59 54.99
CA GLU A 10 -10.07 36.45 53.99
C GLU A 10 -10.30 35.26 53.03
N ALA A 11 -10.95 34.21 53.52
CA ALA A 11 -11.43 33.09 52.71
C ALA A 11 -12.54 33.51 51.74
N ASP A 12 -13.50 34.35 52.18
CA ASP A 12 -14.57 34.87 51.33
C ASP A 12 -14.00 35.76 50.21
N LYS A 13 -13.03 36.62 50.51
CA LYS A 13 -12.34 37.46 49.50
C LYS A 13 -11.63 36.61 48.45
N LYS A 14 -10.92 35.57 48.87
CA LYS A 14 -10.22 34.64 47.97
C LYS A 14 -11.18 33.81 47.11
N ALA A 15 -12.35 33.45 47.65
CA ALA A 15 -13.39 32.77 46.90
C ALA A 15 -14.01 33.66 45.80
N VAL A 16 -14.28 34.93 46.13
CA VAL A 16 -14.81 35.93 45.20
C VAL A 16 -13.80 36.25 44.09
N GLU A 17 -12.52 36.39 44.43
CA GLU A 17 -11.45 36.60 43.45
C GLU A 17 -11.30 35.40 42.50
N LYS A 18 -11.37 34.17 43.02
CA LYS A 18 -11.38 32.95 42.20
C LYS A 18 -12.61 32.89 41.29
N ASN A 19 -13.80 33.22 41.80
CA ASN A 19 -15.03 33.24 41.04
C ASN A 19 -14.97 34.30 39.92
N PHE A 20 -14.44 35.50 40.20
CA PHE A 20 -14.25 36.56 39.21
C PHE A 20 -13.24 36.16 38.12
N CYS A 21 -12.12 35.56 38.51
CA CYS A 21 -11.13 35.06 37.56
C CYS A 21 -11.72 33.94 36.67
N ALA A 22 -12.45 33.00 37.26
CA ALA A 22 -13.14 31.93 36.54
C ALA A 22 -14.21 32.48 35.58
N ASN A 23 -15.03 33.43 36.02
CA ASN A 23 -16.05 34.08 35.21
C ASN A 23 -15.42 34.79 33.99
N LYS A 24 -14.34 35.56 34.22
CA LYS A 24 -13.60 36.23 33.13
C LYS A 24 -13.04 35.23 32.11
N ILE A 25 -12.50 34.09 32.57
CA ILE A 25 -12.00 33.03 31.68
C ILE A 25 -13.12 32.42 30.85
N LEU A 26 -14.28 32.14 31.45
CA LEU A 26 -15.43 31.58 30.77
C LEU A 26 -15.95 32.57 29.71
N VAL A 27 -16.16 33.83 30.09
CA VAL A 27 -16.62 34.93 29.21
C VAL A 27 -15.69 35.15 28.01
N CYS A 28 -14.37 35.17 28.21
CA CYS A 28 -13.41 35.40 27.13
C CYS A 28 -13.33 34.26 26.10
N GLY A 29 -13.86 33.07 26.42
CA GLY A 29 -13.85 31.91 25.53
C GLY A 29 -15.11 31.72 24.69
N MET A 30 -16.18 32.50 24.91
CA MET A 30 -17.50 32.25 24.32
C MET A 30 -17.82 33.17 23.13
N GLY A 31 -18.61 32.64 22.19
CA GLY A 31 -19.18 33.42 21.10
C GLY A 31 -20.32 34.35 21.57
N PRO A 32 -20.71 35.36 20.75
CA PRO A 32 -21.75 36.34 21.12
C PRO A 32 -23.10 35.71 21.49
N LYS A 33 -23.47 34.59 20.87
CA LYS A 33 -24.73 33.87 21.12
C LYS A 33 -24.75 33.20 22.50
N GLU A 34 -23.63 32.65 22.93
CA GLU A 34 -23.49 31.93 24.21
C GLU A 34 -23.38 32.91 25.37
N TYR A 35 -22.65 34.01 25.16
CA TYR A 35 -22.60 35.12 26.11
C TYR A 35 -24.00 35.66 26.43
N ASN A 36 -24.87 35.80 25.42
CA ASN A 36 -26.25 36.23 25.66
C ASN A 36 -27.06 35.24 26.52
N ARG A 37 -26.79 33.93 26.41
CA ARG A 37 -27.49 32.88 27.20
C ARG A 37 -27.07 32.87 28.67
N ILE A 38 -25.81 33.18 28.95
CA ILE A 38 -25.24 33.19 30.30
C ILE A 38 -25.12 34.60 30.89
N SER A 39 -25.59 35.63 30.16
CA SER A 39 -25.48 37.04 30.55
C SER A 39 -26.20 37.36 31.86
N THR A 40 -27.11 36.50 32.29
CA THR A 40 -27.88 36.60 33.54
C THR A 40 -27.27 35.76 34.68
N CYS A 41 -26.14 35.09 34.47
CA CYS A 41 -25.49 34.27 35.48
C CYS A 41 -24.42 35.10 36.24
N ASP A 42 -24.51 35.13 37.56
CA ASP A 42 -23.63 35.95 38.40
C ASP A 42 -22.38 35.19 38.87
N THR A 43 -22.46 33.86 38.92
CA THR A 43 -21.34 33.00 39.34
C THR A 43 -20.78 32.13 38.22
N ALA A 44 -19.47 31.83 38.30
CA ALA A 44 -18.83 30.93 37.34
C ALA A 44 -19.44 29.52 37.37
N LYS A 45 -20.04 29.12 38.50
CA LYS A 45 -20.73 27.84 38.67
C LYS A 45 -22.05 27.82 37.88
N GLU A 46 -22.86 28.86 37.98
CA GLU A 46 -24.11 28.99 37.22
C GLU A 46 -23.84 29.08 35.72
N ILE A 47 -22.80 29.81 35.31
CA ILE A 47 -22.35 29.84 33.91
C ILE A 47 -22.01 28.43 33.43
N TRP A 48 -21.26 27.67 34.23
CA TRP A 48 -20.86 26.30 33.89
C TRP A 48 -22.06 25.35 33.80
N GLU A 49 -22.98 25.39 34.77
CA GLU A 49 -24.20 24.56 34.78
C GLU A 49 -25.14 24.91 33.61
N ALA A 50 -25.30 26.21 33.29
CA ALA A 50 -26.11 26.66 32.16
C ALA A 50 -25.54 26.19 30.81
N LEU A 51 -24.22 26.26 30.63
CA LEU A 51 -23.54 25.71 29.45
C LEU A 51 -23.67 24.18 29.40
N GLN A 52 -23.49 23.50 30.52
CA GLN A 52 -23.63 22.04 30.57
C GLN A 52 -25.04 21.59 30.15
N ILE A 53 -26.08 22.25 30.64
CA ILE A 53 -27.49 21.97 30.27
C ILE A 53 -27.76 22.29 28.80
N ALA A 54 -27.24 23.42 28.31
CA ALA A 54 -27.46 23.85 26.93
C ALA A 54 -26.76 22.97 25.87
N HIS A 55 -25.69 22.27 26.24
CA HIS A 55 -24.82 21.56 25.30
C HIS A 55 -24.79 20.04 25.48
N GLU A 56 -25.01 19.50 26.69
CA GLU A 56 -25.00 18.03 26.88
C GLU A 56 -26.31 17.36 26.44
N GLY A 57 -27.46 18.03 26.57
CA GLY A 57 -28.78 17.48 26.25
C GLY A 57 -29.13 16.19 27.03
N THR A 58 -30.42 15.88 27.16
CA THR A 58 -30.81 14.53 27.62
C THR A 58 -30.46 13.50 26.53
N THR A 59 -30.18 12.27 26.96
CA THR A 59 -29.53 11.15 26.24
C THR A 59 -30.10 10.78 24.85
N GLN A 60 -31.20 11.41 24.40
CA GLN A 60 -31.90 11.14 23.15
C GLN A 60 -31.49 12.03 21.96
N VAL A 61 -30.80 13.16 22.18
CA VAL A 61 -30.47 14.13 21.08
C VAL A 61 -29.11 13.84 20.40
N LYS A 62 -28.27 12.97 20.98
CA LYS A 62 -26.92 12.66 20.47
C LYS A 62 -26.85 11.93 19.11
N GLN A 63 -27.98 11.64 18.46
CA GLN A 63 -28.00 10.82 17.24
C GLN A 63 -28.16 11.59 15.92
N PHE A 64 -28.36 12.92 15.90
CA PHE A 64 -28.84 13.56 14.66
C PHE A 64 -28.29 14.94 14.25
N GLU A 65 -27.28 15.52 14.90
CA GLU A 65 -26.75 16.83 14.45
C GLU A 65 -25.32 16.74 13.90
N ASP A 66 -25.21 17.02 12.60
CA ASP A 66 -24.02 17.03 11.74
C ASP A 66 -23.74 18.48 11.23
N GLU A 67 -24.03 19.51 12.03
CA GLU A 67 -23.69 20.91 11.71
C GLU A 67 -22.59 21.45 12.64
N PRO A 68 -21.52 22.09 12.12
CA PRO A 68 -20.48 22.70 12.94
C PRO A 68 -20.99 24.06 13.43
N ASP A 69 -21.67 24.05 14.55
CA ASP A 69 -22.17 25.27 15.17
C ASP A 69 -21.01 26.02 15.84
N THR A 70 -21.06 27.36 15.84
CA THR A 70 -20.05 28.25 16.45
C THR A 70 -19.74 27.99 17.95
N SER A 71 -20.50 27.08 18.57
CA SER A 71 -20.45 26.68 19.98
C SER A 71 -19.38 25.65 20.33
N ASP A 72 -18.97 24.81 19.37
CA ASP A 72 -17.90 23.82 19.60
C ASP A 72 -16.54 24.50 19.83
N SER A 73 -16.35 25.71 19.26
CA SER A 73 -15.12 26.48 19.39
C SER A 73 -14.84 26.93 20.84
N SER A 74 -15.88 27.29 21.58
CA SER A 74 -15.80 27.83 22.94
C SER A 74 -15.39 26.76 23.96
N ILE A 75 -16.03 25.59 23.87
CA ILE A 75 -15.69 24.42 24.70
C ILE A 75 -14.30 23.89 24.33
N MET A 76 -13.96 23.89 23.04
CA MET A 76 -12.63 23.51 22.59
C MET A 76 -11.54 24.46 23.11
N ALA A 77 -11.81 25.76 23.18
CA ALA A 77 -10.90 26.75 23.77
C ALA A 77 -10.64 26.50 25.27
N LEU A 78 -11.68 26.13 26.04
CA LEU A 78 -11.55 25.78 27.45
C LEU A 78 -10.76 24.47 27.67
N LYS A 79 -10.98 23.46 26.81
CA LYS A 79 -10.23 22.19 26.85
C LYS A 79 -8.75 22.37 26.47
N MET A 80 -8.46 23.25 25.51
CA MET A 80 -7.11 23.53 25.03
C MET A 80 -6.22 24.18 26.10
N ARG A 81 -6.81 24.98 27.01
CA ARG A 81 -6.05 25.65 28.07
C ARG A 81 -5.22 24.67 28.92
N ASN A 82 -5.82 23.57 29.36
CA ASN A 82 -5.14 22.57 30.19
C ASN A 82 -3.95 21.96 29.45
N LEU A 83 -4.12 21.69 28.15
CA LEU A 83 -3.03 21.22 27.29
C LEU A 83 -1.92 22.26 27.18
N LEU A 84 -2.25 23.54 26.95
CA LEU A 84 -1.25 24.61 26.81
C LEU A 84 -0.45 24.86 28.11
N GLU A 85 -1.02 24.58 29.29
CA GLU A 85 -0.28 24.66 30.55
C GLU A 85 0.88 23.65 30.62
N GLU A 86 0.82 22.56 29.86
CA GLU A 86 1.89 21.55 29.80
C GLU A 86 3.21 22.10 29.25
N PHE A 87 3.19 23.15 28.42
CA PHE A 87 4.40 23.85 27.98
C PHE A 87 5.19 24.46 29.13
N LYS A 88 4.54 24.74 30.27
CA LYS A 88 5.21 25.33 31.44
C LYS A 88 5.83 24.27 32.35
N ARG A 89 5.37 23.01 32.27
CA ARG A 89 5.81 21.91 33.13
C ARG A 89 7.07 21.23 32.59
N TYR A 90 7.93 20.79 33.50
CA TYR A 90 9.12 20.01 33.14
C TYR A 90 8.76 18.53 32.99
N TYR A 91 9.13 17.96 31.85
CA TYR A 91 8.95 16.53 31.54
C TYR A 91 10.32 15.86 31.43
N GLY A 92 10.94 15.62 32.59
CA GLY A 92 12.35 15.28 32.72
C GLY A 92 13.19 16.55 32.86
N ILE A 93 14.22 16.71 32.04
CA ILE A 93 15.19 17.82 32.14
C ILE A 93 14.67 19.10 31.46
N ARG A 94 13.75 18.98 30.49
CA ARG A 94 13.30 20.09 29.64
C ARG A 94 11.78 20.21 29.59
N LYS A 95 11.31 21.44 29.39
CA LYS A 95 9.94 21.73 29.00
C LYS A 95 9.67 21.20 27.59
N PRO A 96 8.43 20.79 27.28
CA PRO A 96 8.10 20.31 25.95
C PRO A 96 8.10 21.47 24.95
N SER A 97 8.41 21.17 23.70
CA SER A 97 8.29 22.09 22.57
C SER A 97 7.26 21.60 21.55
N ILE A 98 6.89 20.33 21.62
CA ILE A 98 5.72 19.75 20.95
C ILE A 98 4.91 18.96 21.99
N LEU A 99 3.61 19.25 22.09
CA LEU A 99 2.66 18.50 22.90
C LEU A 99 1.87 17.57 22.00
N GLY A 100 2.06 16.27 22.17
CA GLY A 100 1.26 15.25 21.50
C GLY A 100 -0.03 14.95 22.24
N VAL A 101 -1.06 14.62 21.48
CA VAL A 101 -2.38 14.23 22.00
C VAL A 101 -2.79 12.87 21.45
N ARG A 102 -3.68 12.18 22.17
CA ARG A 102 -4.30 10.94 21.68
C ARG A 102 -5.22 11.25 20.51
N GLU A 103 -5.22 10.40 19.49
CA GLU A 103 -6.18 10.47 18.38
C GLU A 103 -7.31 9.43 18.57
N HIS A 104 -8.50 9.74 18.03
CA HIS A 104 -9.60 8.80 17.84
C HIS A 104 -9.95 8.73 16.35
N ILE A 105 -9.91 7.54 15.76
CA ILE A 105 -10.28 7.37 14.36
C ILE A 105 -11.75 6.96 14.29
N PHE A 106 -12.61 7.91 13.92
CA PHE A 106 -14.05 7.68 13.94
C PHE A 106 -14.59 7.02 12.67
N THR A 107 -13.77 6.88 11.62
CA THR A 107 -14.18 6.27 10.34
C THR A 107 -14.20 4.74 10.37
N GLY A 108 -13.77 4.10 11.45
CA GLY A 108 -13.65 2.63 11.56
C GLY A 108 -14.95 1.86 11.35
N SER A 109 -16.12 2.47 11.58
CA SER A 109 -17.44 1.83 11.46
C SER A 109 -17.97 1.71 10.03
N VAL A 110 -17.32 2.37 9.06
CA VAL A 110 -17.82 2.55 7.67
C VAL A 110 -17.64 1.29 6.83
N SER A 111 -16.49 0.62 6.91
CA SER A 111 -16.15 -0.58 6.13
C SER A 111 -15.11 -1.44 6.85
N SER A 112 -14.93 -2.69 6.41
CA SER A 112 -13.89 -3.57 6.94
C SER A 112 -12.48 -2.99 6.75
N LEU A 113 -12.20 -2.36 5.61
CA LEU A 113 -10.93 -1.65 5.37
C LEU A 113 -10.70 -0.52 6.38
N ALA A 114 -11.74 0.27 6.62
CA ALA A 114 -11.69 1.36 7.59
C ALA A 114 -11.47 0.82 9.01
N TRP A 115 -12.10 -0.30 9.34
CA TRP A 115 -11.89 -1.01 10.60
C TRP A 115 -10.45 -1.47 10.76
N PHE A 116 -9.86 -2.10 9.73
CA PHE A 116 -8.47 -2.58 9.78
C PHE A 116 -7.49 -1.43 10.00
N MET A 117 -7.65 -0.34 9.23
CA MET A 117 -6.79 0.84 9.37
C MET A 117 -6.97 1.54 10.71
N SER A 118 -8.22 1.65 11.19
CA SER A 118 -8.53 2.23 12.50
C SER A 118 -7.89 1.41 13.62
N ALA A 119 -7.99 0.09 13.59
CA ALA A 119 -7.40 -0.79 14.58
C ALA A 119 -5.85 -0.73 14.56
N GLN A 120 -5.25 -0.74 13.37
CA GLN A 120 -3.80 -0.60 13.23
C GLN A 120 -3.30 0.75 13.76
N GLU A 121 -3.95 1.84 13.37
CA GLU A 121 -3.55 3.18 13.81
C GLU A 121 -3.83 3.41 15.30
N MET A 122 -4.93 2.88 15.85
CA MET A 122 -5.24 2.98 17.28
C MET A 122 -4.04 2.55 18.12
N SER A 123 -3.49 1.36 17.86
CA SER A 123 -2.28 0.86 18.55
C SER A 123 -1.07 1.79 18.42
N PHE A 124 -0.89 2.44 17.26
CA PHE A 124 0.18 3.39 17.06
C PHE A 124 -0.04 4.71 17.82
N VAL A 125 -1.25 5.28 17.76
CA VAL A 125 -1.57 6.60 18.33
C VAL A 125 -1.74 6.60 19.85
N THR A 126 -1.92 5.43 20.46
CA THR A 126 -2.00 5.23 21.92
C THR A 126 -0.69 4.64 22.46
N LEU A 127 -0.61 3.31 22.58
CA LEU A 127 0.50 2.58 23.18
C LEU A 127 1.83 2.93 22.53
N GLY A 128 1.87 2.99 21.20
CA GLY A 128 3.04 3.41 20.44
C GLY A 128 3.55 4.79 20.87
N GLN A 129 2.70 5.82 20.75
CA GLN A 129 3.07 7.19 21.14
C GLN A 129 3.44 7.32 22.62
N ARG A 130 2.75 6.60 23.51
CA ARG A 130 3.04 6.55 24.95
C ARG A 130 4.47 6.08 25.20
N VAL A 131 4.82 4.90 24.68
CA VAL A 131 6.14 4.28 24.88
C VAL A 131 7.24 5.11 24.21
N LEU A 132 6.97 5.66 23.02
CA LEU A 132 7.90 6.56 22.32
C LEU A 132 8.18 7.85 23.10
N ALA A 133 7.18 8.42 23.79
CA ALA A 133 7.33 9.63 24.60
C ALA A 133 7.98 9.34 25.96
N ASN A 134 7.63 8.22 26.59
CA ASN A 134 8.15 7.80 27.89
C ASN A 134 8.00 6.27 28.05
N PRO A 135 9.09 5.49 28.25
CA PRO A 135 10.44 5.92 28.63
C PRO A 135 11.40 6.21 27.48
N LEU A 136 11.06 5.88 26.23
CA LEU A 136 12.05 5.86 25.15
C LEU A 136 12.55 7.24 24.72
N LYS A 137 11.77 8.30 24.90
CA LYS A 137 12.14 9.70 24.57
C LYS A 137 12.60 9.89 23.12
N ILE A 138 11.91 9.22 22.19
CA ILE A 138 12.17 9.27 20.73
C ILE A 138 10.91 9.61 19.91
N ARG A 139 9.82 9.99 20.58
CA ARG A 139 8.60 10.46 19.90
C ARG A 139 8.95 11.63 18.98
N MET A 140 8.50 11.53 17.74
CA MET A 140 8.56 12.60 16.75
C MET A 140 7.14 13.07 16.42
N HIS A 141 7.03 14.08 15.57
CA HIS A 141 5.74 14.50 15.03
C HIS A 141 5.41 13.67 13.78
N TYR A 142 4.29 12.94 13.79
CA TYR A 142 3.93 12.03 12.69
C TYR A 142 2.69 12.51 11.91
N GLY A 143 2.44 13.82 11.82
CA GLY A 143 1.23 14.37 11.18
C GLY A 143 -0.04 14.16 12.01
N HIS A 144 0.14 14.15 13.33
CA HIS A 144 -0.94 14.07 14.32
C HIS A 144 -1.32 15.48 14.78
N PRO A 145 -2.47 15.75 15.42
CA PRO A 145 -2.87 17.08 15.87
C PRO A 145 -2.08 17.51 17.12
N ASP A 146 -0.76 17.49 17.02
CA ASP A 146 0.16 17.97 18.04
C ASP A 146 0.16 19.51 18.08
N VAL A 147 0.39 20.07 19.27
CA VAL A 147 0.52 21.52 19.47
C VAL A 147 2.00 21.90 19.53
N PHE A 148 2.39 22.92 18.77
CA PHE A 148 3.78 23.38 18.64
C PHE A 148 4.01 24.69 19.41
N ASP A 149 5.17 24.81 20.08
CA ASP A 149 5.63 26.11 20.59
C ASP A 149 6.11 27.00 19.44
N ARG A 150 5.22 27.86 18.97
CA ARG A 150 5.48 28.82 17.88
C ARG A 150 6.76 29.62 18.08
N PHE A 151 7.03 30.11 19.30
CA PHE A 151 8.20 30.97 19.55
C PHE A 151 9.50 30.19 19.43
N TRP A 152 9.49 28.93 19.89
CA TRP A 152 10.64 28.05 19.79
C TRP A 152 10.98 27.70 18.35
N PHE A 153 9.97 27.38 17.51
CA PHE A 153 10.18 26.99 16.11
C PHE A 153 10.54 28.17 15.21
N LEU A 154 9.87 29.33 15.33
CA LEU A 154 10.11 30.48 14.45
C LEU A 154 11.55 31.00 14.56
N THR A 155 12.09 31.07 15.78
CA THR A 155 13.45 31.54 16.04
C THR A 155 14.53 30.56 15.58
N ARG A 156 14.15 29.35 15.16
CA ARG A 156 15.08 28.27 14.77
C ARG A 156 14.92 27.85 13.31
N GLY A 157 14.26 28.63 12.46
CA GLY A 157 14.10 28.31 11.05
C GLY A 157 12.83 27.53 10.70
N GLY A 158 11.80 27.65 11.53
CA GLY A 158 10.44 27.20 11.23
C GLY A 158 10.16 25.73 11.54
N ILE A 159 8.95 25.30 11.13
CA ILE A 159 8.40 23.97 11.40
C ILE A 159 8.88 22.96 10.35
N SER A 160 8.73 23.29 9.06
CA SER A 160 9.02 22.37 7.96
C SER A 160 10.11 22.90 7.02
N LYS A 161 10.68 21.98 6.23
CA LYS A 161 11.65 22.29 5.19
C LYS A 161 10.93 22.79 3.93
N ALA A 162 11.43 23.87 3.33
CA ALA A 162 10.83 24.49 2.15
C ALA A 162 11.13 23.70 0.86
N SER A 163 10.53 22.51 0.72
CA SER A 163 10.64 21.71 -0.50
C SER A 163 9.35 20.93 -0.75
N ARG A 164 8.85 21.01 -2.00
CA ARG A 164 7.61 20.33 -2.43
C ARG A 164 7.82 18.87 -2.82
N VAL A 165 9.06 18.46 -3.09
CA VAL A 165 9.39 17.15 -3.66
C VAL A 165 10.33 16.38 -2.74
N ILE A 166 11.37 17.04 -2.23
CA ILE A 166 12.33 16.48 -1.27
C ILE A 166 11.75 16.64 0.14
N ASN A 167 11.64 15.57 0.92
CA ASN A 167 11.02 15.48 2.25
C ASN A 167 9.48 15.38 2.22
N ILE A 168 8.93 14.43 1.46
CA ILE A 168 7.47 14.23 1.35
C ILE A 168 6.77 14.06 2.71
N SER A 169 7.42 13.43 3.68
CA SER A 169 6.94 13.30 5.05
C SER A 169 7.33 14.53 5.89
N GLU A 170 6.93 15.72 5.46
CA GLU A 170 7.33 17.00 6.03
C GLU A 170 7.15 17.09 7.57
N ASP A 171 6.07 16.51 8.08
CA ASP A 171 5.72 16.46 9.50
C ASP A 171 6.82 15.83 10.36
N ILE A 172 7.40 14.71 9.91
CA ILE A 172 8.42 14.01 10.69
C ILE A 172 9.74 14.74 10.72
N PHE A 173 10.06 15.51 9.67
CA PHE A 173 11.23 16.37 9.66
C PHE A 173 11.10 17.53 10.64
N ALA A 174 9.88 18.01 10.92
CA ALA A 174 9.63 18.94 12.01
C ALA A 174 10.00 18.31 13.37
N GLY A 175 9.63 17.05 13.57
CA GLY A 175 10.05 16.25 14.73
C GLY A 175 11.56 16.07 14.84
N PHE A 176 12.23 15.70 13.74
CA PHE A 176 13.69 15.54 13.71
C PHE A 176 14.42 16.83 14.05
N ASN A 177 14.00 17.95 13.44
CA ASN A 177 14.56 19.27 13.72
C ASN A 177 14.33 19.69 15.17
N CYS A 178 13.15 19.38 15.73
CA CYS A 178 12.83 19.61 17.13
C CYS A 178 13.86 18.92 18.04
N THR A 179 14.00 17.60 17.89
CA THR A 179 14.90 16.77 18.71
C THR A 179 16.37 17.15 18.51
N LEU A 180 16.82 17.37 17.26
CA LEU A 180 18.20 17.76 16.96
C LEU A 180 18.62 19.09 17.61
N ARG A 181 17.69 20.02 17.77
CA ARG A 181 17.92 21.31 18.43
C ARG A 181 17.66 21.26 19.94
N GLY A 182 17.40 20.07 20.48
CA GLY A 182 17.21 19.86 21.89
C GLY A 182 15.79 20.12 22.42
N GLY A 183 14.80 20.19 21.53
CA GLY A 183 13.40 20.18 21.92
C GLY A 183 12.99 18.84 22.55
N ASN A 184 11.85 18.85 23.25
CA ASN A 184 11.27 17.67 23.88
C ASN A 184 9.84 17.49 23.37
N VAL A 185 9.47 16.24 23.05
CA VAL A 185 8.18 15.89 22.45
C VAL A 185 7.45 14.98 23.44
N THR A 186 6.32 15.46 23.98
CA THR A 186 5.52 14.72 24.97
C THR A 186 4.25 14.13 24.34
N HIS A 187 3.54 13.31 25.10
CA HIS A 187 2.26 12.72 24.71
C HIS A 187 1.30 12.75 25.91
N HIS A 188 0.08 13.22 25.68
CA HIS A 188 -0.95 13.44 26.71
C HIS A 188 -2.27 12.79 26.27
N GLU A 189 -2.85 11.97 27.16
CA GLU A 189 -4.00 11.12 26.83
C GLU A 189 -5.31 11.58 27.46
N TYR A 190 -5.29 12.56 28.37
CA TYR A 190 -6.50 13.10 28.99
C TYR A 190 -7.35 13.93 28.01
N ILE A 191 -6.83 14.20 26.82
CA ILE A 191 -7.53 14.83 25.71
C ILE A 191 -7.37 13.95 24.47
N GLN A 192 -8.46 13.83 23.70
CA GLN A 192 -8.49 13.03 22.50
C GLN A 192 -9.06 13.85 21.34
N VAL A 193 -8.45 13.74 20.17
CA VAL A 193 -8.87 14.46 18.95
C VAL A 193 -9.41 13.47 17.93
N GLY A 194 -10.62 13.71 17.44
CA GLY A 194 -11.22 12.94 16.36
C GLY A 194 -10.53 13.19 15.02
N LYS A 195 -10.16 12.13 14.30
CA LYS A 195 -9.55 12.20 12.97
C LYS A 195 -10.27 11.26 12.01
N GLY A 196 -10.70 11.81 10.88
CA GLY A 196 -11.22 11.00 9.78
C GLY A 196 -10.08 10.40 8.98
N ARG A 197 -10.19 9.12 8.62
CA ARG A 197 -9.21 8.43 7.77
C ARG A 197 -9.78 7.97 6.45
N ASP A 198 -8.88 7.71 5.52
CA ASP A 198 -9.19 7.12 4.23
C ASP A 198 -9.78 5.71 4.41
N VAL A 199 -10.73 5.39 3.55
CA VAL A 199 -11.67 4.27 3.77
C VAL A 199 -11.75 3.35 2.55
N GLY A 200 -11.30 3.80 1.38
CA GLY A 200 -11.15 2.96 0.19
C GLY A 200 -9.71 2.45 0.01
N LEU A 201 -9.54 1.25 -0.57
CA LEU A 201 -8.23 0.62 -0.72
C LEU A 201 -7.23 1.50 -1.49
N ASN A 202 -7.64 2.11 -2.60
CA ASN A 202 -6.75 2.97 -3.40
C ASN A 202 -6.26 4.18 -2.62
N GLN A 203 -7.13 4.77 -1.78
CA GLN A 203 -6.76 5.91 -0.93
C GLN A 203 -5.74 5.48 0.13
N ILE A 204 -6.03 4.36 0.81
CA ILE A 204 -5.16 3.78 1.83
C ILE A 204 -3.80 3.43 1.22
N SER A 205 -3.76 2.72 0.09
CA SER A 205 -2.50 2.33 -0.56
C SER A 205 -1.69 3.55 -1.03
N MET A 206 -2.33 4.60 -1.55
CA MET A 206 -1.64 5.85 -1.88
C MET A 206 -1.07 6.56 -0.65
N PHE A 207 -1.80 6.56 0.48
CA PHE A 207 -1.29 7.07 1.75
C PHE A 207 -0.07 6.27 2.21
N GLU A 208 -0.14 4.93 2.16
CA GLU A 208 0.99 4.08 2.54
C GLU A 208 2.19 4.22 1.60
N ALA A 209 1.95 4.37 0.30
CA ALA A 209 2.99 4.68 -0.69
C ALA A 209 3.68 6.01 -0.36
N LYS A 210 2.91 7.04 0.05
CA LYS A 210 3.46 8.32 0.51
C LYS A 210 4.36 8.12 1.74
N VAL A 211 3.89 7.42 2.76
CA VAL A 211 4.65 7.19 4.00
C VAL A 211 5.90 6.36 3.73
N ALA A 212 5.80 5.28 2.95
CA ALA A 212 6.92 4.41 2.60
C ALA A 212 7.99 5.14 1.77
N SER A 213 7.58 5.92 0.76
CA SER A 213 8.51 6.73 -0.03
C SER A 213 9.17 7.81 0.83
N GLY A 214 8.37 8.52 1.64
CA GLY A 214 8.89 9.53 2.56
C GLY A 214 9.83 8.95 3.61
N ASN A 215 9.64 7.71 4.04
CA ASN A 215 10.59 7.01 4.91
C ASN A 215 11.89 6.64 4.16
N GLY A 216 11.80 6.22 2.90
CA GLY A 216 12.98 6.06 2.03
C GLY A 216 13.83 7.33 1.97
N GLU A 217 13.21 8.50 1.83
CA GLU A 217 13.91 9.79 1.90
C GLU A 217 14.49 10.09 3.28
N GLN A 218 13.82 9.68 4.36
CA GLN A 218 14.37 9.82 5.72
C GLN A 218 15.65 8.99 5.87
N VAL A 219 15.71 7.76 5.35
CA VAL A 219 16.91 6.90 5.38
C VAL A 219 18.09 7.60 4.69
N LEU A 220 17.83 8.22 3.55
CA LEU A 220 18.84 8.95 2.77
C LEU A 220 19.14 10.34 3.34
N SER A 221 18.39 10.81 4.33
CA SER A 221 18.50 12.17 4.86
C SER A 221 19.68 12.34 5.82
N ARG A 222 20.27 13.54 5.80
CA ARG A 222 21.31 13.94 6.77
C ARG A 222 20.78 14.07 8.19
N ASP A 223 19.47 14.21 8.39
CA ASP A 223 18.90 14.39 9.73
C ASP A 223 18.90 13.09 10.50
N VAL A 224 18.54 11.97 9.86
CA VAL A 224 18.65 10.64 10.45
C VAL A 224 20.11 10.32 10.80
N TYR A 225 21.05 10.64 9.90
CA TYR A 225 22.48 10.52 10.19
C TYR A 225 22.89 11.32 11.44
N ARG A 226 22.45 12.59 11.55
CA ARG A 226 22.76 13.45 12.71
C ARG A 226 22.08 12.98 13.99
N LEU A 227 20.84 12.46 13.91
CA LEU A 227 20.12 11.90 15.04
C LEU A 227 20.84 10.66 15.57
N GLY A 228 21.27 9.76 14.68
CA GLY A 228 22.03 8.57 15.05
C GLY A 228 23.31 8.88 15.84
N HIS A 229 24.00 9.98 15.53
CA HIS A 229 25.22 10.39 16.26
C HIS A 229 24.95 11.08 17.60
N ARG A 230 23.73 11.58 17.83
CA ARG A 230 23.37 12.36 19.04
C ARG A 230 22.52 11.58 20.04
N LEU A 231 21.86 10.52 19.59
CA LEU A 231 21.11 9.62 20.47
C LEU A 231 22.07 8.62 21.12
N ASP A 232 21.84 8.29 22.38
CA ASP A 232 22.50 7.16 23.03
C ASP A 232 22.08 5.83 22.38
N PHE A 233 22.85 4.77 22.63
CA PHE A 233 22.65 3.48 21.98
C PHE A 233 21.20 2.96 22.06
N PHE A 234 20.56 3.04 23.22
CA PHE A 234 19.19 2.52 23.42
C PHE A 234 18.14 3.37 22.70
N ARG A 235 18.28 4.70 22.73
CA ARG A 235 17.40 5.59 21.96
C ARG A 235 17.63 5.47 20.46
N MET A 236 18.88 5.30 20.02
CA MET A 236 19.20 5.07 18.62
C MET A 236 18.56 3.76 18.11
N LEU A 237 18.69 2.68 18.88
CA LEU A 237 18.08 1.39 18.55
C LEU A 237 16.56 1.49 18.49
N SER A 238 15.98 2.17 19.48
CA SER A 238 14.54 2.40 19.57
C SER A 238 14.05 3.26 18.39
N PHE A 239 14.79 4.32 18.03
CA PHE A 239 14.49 5.17 16.88
C PHE A 239 14.56 4.36 15.59
N PHE A 240 15.58 3.52 15.43
CA PHE A 240 15.72 2.63 14.28
C PHE A 240 14.49 1.73 14.14
N TYR A 241 14.15 0.93 15.15
CA TYR A 241 13.03 -0.03 15.02
C TYR A 241 11.66 0.63 14.82
N THR A 242 11.45 1.82 15.36
CA THR A 242 10.13 2.49 15.34
C THR A 242 9.92 3.40 14.13
N THR A 243 11.00 3.78 13.43
CA THR A 243 10.93 4.64 12.25
C THR A 243 11.46 3.92 11.01
N VAL A 244 12.75 4.08 10.69
CA VAL A 244 13.40 3.60 9.47
C VAL A 244 13.46 2.07 9.37
N GLY A 245 13.76 1.41 10.48
CA GLY A 245 13.92 -0.04 10.58
C GLY A 245 12.65 -0.82 10.28
N PHE A 246 11.47 -0.25 10.54
CA PHE A 246 10.18 -0.89 10.22
C PHE A 246 10.01 -1.11 8.71
N PHE A 247 10.27 -0.07 7.90
CA PHE A 247 10.16 -0.16 6.44
C PHE A 247 11.31 -0.97 5.85
N PHE A 248 12.51 -0.84 6.41
CA PHE A 248 13.65 -1.67 6.03
C PHE A 248 13.37 -3.16 6.25
N ASN A 249 12.89 -3.54 7.44
CA ASN A 249 12.52 -4.93 7.74
C ASN A 249 11.41 -5.43 6.82
N THR A 250 10.39 -4.61 6.56
CA THR A 250 9.31 -4.94 5.61
C THR A 250 9.85 -5.24 4.21
N MET A 251 10.79 -4.43 3.72
CA MET A 251 11.45 -4.67 2.43
C MET A 251 12.28 -5.97 2.47
N MET A 252 13.05 -6.18 3.54
CA MET A 252 13.87 -7.40 3.71
C MET A 252 13.01 -8.66 3.72
N ILE A 253 11.86 -8.65 4.38
CA ILE A 253 10.87 -9.74 4.38
C ILE A 253 10.42 -10.09 2.95
N VAL A 254 10.15 -9.09 2.10
CA VAL A 254 9.78 -9.37 0.70
C VAL A 254 10.99 -9.89 -0.09
N LEU A 255 12.17 -9.30 0.09
CA LEU A 255 13.40 -9.75 -0.58
C LEU A 255 13.80 -11.18 -0.19
N THR A 256 13.61 -11.59 1.06
CA THR A 256 13.88 -12.96 1.49
C THR A 256 12.91 -13.95 0.87
N VAL A 257 11.63 -13.60 0.69
CA VAL A 257 10.68 -14.44 -0.07
C VAL A 257 11.14 -14.62 -1.51
N TYR A 258 11.57 -13.54 -2.17
CA TYR A 258 12.15 -13.61 -3.52
C TYR A 258 13.39 -14.50 -3.55
N ALA A 259 14.37 -14.26 -2.67
CA ALA A 259 15.61 -15.03 -2.61
C ALA A 259 15.34 -16.51 -2.31
N PHE A 260 14.37 -16.80 -1.44
CA PHE A 260 13.94 -18.16 -1.10
C PHE A 260 13.34 -18.88 -2.31
N LEU A 261 12.36 -18.27 -2.99
CA LEU A 261 11.68 -18.89 -4.13
C LEU A 261 12.62 -19.07 -5.33
N TRP A 262 13.42 -18.05 -5.64
CA TRP A 262 14.44 -18.15 -6.69
C TRP A 262 15.50 -19.19 -6.35
N GLY A 263 16.01 -19.20 -5.11
CA GLY A 263 16.96 -20.20 -4.65
C GLY A 263 16.42 -21.62 -4.79
N ARG A 264 15.16 -21.85 -4.39
CA ARG A 264 14.47 -23.14 -4.52
C ARG A 264 14.29 -23.56 -5.97
N LEU A 265 13.84 -22.66 -6.82
CA LEU A 265 13.70 -22.93 -8.24
C LEU A 265 15.05 -23.38 -8.85
N TYR A 266 16.14 -22.70 -8.52
CA TYR A 266 17.47 -23.08 -9.03
C TYR A 266 17.96 -24.42 -8.49
N LEU A 267 17.71 -24.73 -7.21
CA LEU A 267 18.04 -26.05 -6.65
C LEU A 267 17.24 -27.17 -7.33
N ALA A 268 15.96 -26.94 -7.64
CA ALA A 268 15.13 -27.89 -8.36
C ALA A 268 15.61 -28.07 -9.81
N LEU A 269 15.83 -26.98 -10.55
CA LEU A 269 16.22 -27.03 -11.97
C LEU A 269 17.65 -27.57 -12.18
N SER A 270 18.54 -27.42 -11.19
CA SER A 270 19.90 -27.96 -11.25
C SER A 270 19.99 -29.47 -10.95
N GLY A 271 18.91 -30.08 -10.44
CA GLY A 271 18.89 -31.48 -10.00
C GLY A 271 19.59 -31.72 -8.66
N VAL A 272 19.99 -30.66 -7.95
CA VAL A 272 20.60 -30.78 -6.62
C VAL A 272 19.56 -31.28 -5.61
N GLU A 273 18.30 -30.83 -5.71
CA GLU A 273 17.23 -31.38 -4.85
C GLU A 273 17.03 -32.88 -5.04
N ASP A 274 17.15 -33.39 -6.27
CA ASP A 274 17.06 -34.83 -6.56
C ASP A 274 18.23 -35.60 -5.91
N SER A 275 19.44 -35.06 -5.98
CA SER A 275 20.62 -35.67 -5.36
C SER A 275 20.53 -35.71 -3.83
N VAL A 276 20.01 -34.64 -3.22
CA VAL A 276 19.82 -34.53 -1.77
C VAL A 276 18.67 -35.40 -1.28
N ALA A 277 17.62 -35.58 -2.08
CA ALA A 277 16.51 -36.49 -1.77
C ALA A 277 16.90 -37.98 -1.91
N ALA A 278 17.88 -38.29 -2.76
CA ALA A 278 18.41 -39.64 -2.92
C ALA A 278 19.31 -40.07 -1.73
N ASP A 279 19.94 -39.11 -1.04
CA ASP A 279 20.63 -39.37 0.22
C ASP A 279 19.62 -39.53 1.36
N THR A 280 19.58 -40.71 1.98
CA THR A 280 18.65 -41.16 3.04
C THR A 280 18.76 -40.42 4.38
N THR A 281 19.38 -39.24 4.42
CA THR A 281 19.36 -38.39 5.62
C THR A 281 18.11 -37.51 5.61
N ASP A 282 17.14 -37.88 6.44
CA ASP A 282 15.86 -37.22 6.73
C ASP A 282 16.04 -35.80 7.35
N ASN A 283 16.80 -34.92 6.67
CA ASN A 283 17.25 -33.62 7.15
C ASN A 283 16.28 -32.47 6.82
N ASN A 284 15.14 -32.75 6.18
CA ASN A 284 14.09 -31.75 5.97
C ASN A 284 13.34 -31.36 7.26
N LYS A 285 13.63 -32.00 8.42
CA LYS A 285 13.11 -31.57 9.72
C LYS A 285 13.60 -30.18 10.13
N ALA A 286 14.87 -29.87 9.91
CA ALA A 286 15.42 -28.54 10.22
C ALA A 286 14.77 -27.47 9.33
N LEU A 287 14.57 -27.80 8.05
CA LEU A 287 13.88 -26.94 7.10
C LEU A 287 12.40 -26.73 7.45
N GLY A 288 11.68 -27.81 7.77
CA GLY A 288 10.29 -27.76 8.22
C GLY A 288 10.12 -26.95 9.51
N ALA A 289 11.08 -27.02 10.43
CA ALA A 289 11.11 -26.21 11.64
C ALA A 289 11.32 -24.71 11.35
N ILE A 290 12.25 -24.37 10.44
CA ILE A 290 12.49 -22.98 10.00
C ILE A 290 11.24 -22.40 9.30
N LEU A 291 10.54 -23.20 8.49
CA LEU A 291 9.35 -22.76 7.78
C LEU A 291 8.13 -22.63 8.68
N ASN A 292 7.96 -23.52 9.65
CA ASN A 292 6.92 -23.37 10.67
C ASN A 292 7.15 -22.11 11.52
N GLN A 293 8.41 -21.80 11.86
CA GLN A 293 8.76 -20.52 12.50
C GLN A 293 8.44 -19.32 11.60
N GLN A 294 8.76 -19.41 10.31
CA GLN A 294 8.45 -18.36 9.35
C GLN A 294 6.94 -18.16 9.19
N PHE A 295 6.14 -19.23 9.19
CA PHE A 295 4.68 -19.17 9.15
C PHE A 295 4.10 -18.50 10.40
N ILE A 296 4.55 -18.89 11.60
CA ILE A 296 4.06 -18.34 12.87
C ILE A 296 4.47 -16.87 13.07
N ILE A 297 5.70 -16.50 12.66
CA ILE A 297 6.26 -15.16 12.85
C ILE A 297 5.79 -14.19 11.75
N GLN A 298 5.63 -14.65 10.50
CA GLN A 298 5.40 -13.80 9.32
C GLN A 298 3.93 -13.67 8.90
N LEU A 299 3.05 -14.65 9.17
CA LEU A 299 1.62 -14.60 8.76
C LEU A 299 0.69 -13.84 9.70
N GLY A 300 1.22 -13.09 10.66
CA GLY A 300 0.44 -12.08 11.35
C GLY A 300 0.24 -12.30 12.85
N LEU A 301 0.56 -13.47 13.40
CA LEU A 301 0.35 -13.72 14.84
C LEU A 301 1.18 -12.77 15.73
N PHE A 302 2.47 -12.61 15.41
CA PHE A 302 3.33 -11.67 16.14
C PHE A 302 3.11 -10.20 15.75
N THR A 303 2.77 -9.90 14.49
CA THR A 303 2.51 -8.51 14.06
C THR A 303 1.14 -7.99 14.51
N ALA A 304 0.16 -8.87 14.73
CA ALA A 304 -1.14 -8.53 15.31
C ALA A 304 -1.12 -8.53 16.84
N LEU A 305 -0.08 -9.06 17.48
CA LEU A 305 0.01 -9.14 18.94
C LEU A 305 -0.10 -7.76 19.63
N PRO A 306 0.55 -6.67 19.15
CA PRO A 306 0.36 -5.35 19.74
C PRO A 306 -1.10 -4.86 19.67
N MET A 307 -1.79 -5.14 18.57
CA MET A 307 -3.20 -4.80 18.39
C MET A 307 -4.10 -5.63 19.32
N ILE A 308 -3.85 -6.94 19.43
CA ILE A 308 -4.61 -7.82 20.34
C ILE A 308 -4.40 -7.40 21.80
N VAL A 309 -3.16 -7.08 22.20
CA VAL A 309 -2.85 -6.62 23.55
C VAL A 309 -3.55 -5.29 23.84
N GLU A 310 -3.49 -4.32 22.92
CA GLU A 310 -4.14 -3.02 23.12
C GLU A 310 -5.67 -3.17 23.20
N ASN A 311 -6.29 -3.88 22.26
CA ASN A 311 -7.74 -4.11 22.31
C ASN A 311 -8.15 -4.90 23.56
N SER A 312 -7.30 -5.82 24.03
CA SER A 312 -7.56 -6.55 25.27
C SER A 312 -7.54 -5.64 26.50
N LEU A 313 -6.67 -4.62 26.50
CA LEU A 313 -6.59 -3.62 27.58
C LEU A 313 -7.73 -2.60 27.53
N GLU A 314 -8.15 -2.17 26.34
CA GLU A 314 -9.19 -1.15 26.18
C GLU A 314 -10.62 -1.70 26.21
N HIS A 315 -10.87 -2.85 25.57
CA HIS A 315 -12.22 -3.40 25.32
C HIS A 315 -12.46 -4.77 25.97
N GLY A 316 -11.42 -5.34 26.62
CA GLY A 316 -11.46 -6.64 27.27
C GLY A 316 -10.99 -7.80 26.39
N PHE A 317 -10.42 -8.83 27.02
CA PHE A 317 -9.74 -9.94 26.34
C PHE A 317 -10.66 -10.76 25.41
N LEU A 318 -11.85 -11.15 25.87
CA LEU A 318 -12.79 -11.93 25.07
C LEU A 318 -13.27 -11.16 23.83
N THR A 319 -13.56 -9.87 24.01
CA THR A 319 -13.92 -8.96 22.92
C THR A 319 -12.80 -8.87 21.90
N SER A 320 -11.56 -8.71 22.36
CA SER A 320 -10.38 -8.64 21.49
C SER A 320 -10.16 -9.90 20.65
N ILE A 321 -10.33 -11.10 21.24
CA ILE A 321 -10.26 -12.36 20.47
C ILE A 321 -11.36 -12.42 19.41
N TRP A 322 -12.59 -12.07 19.77
CA TRP A 322 -13.71 -12.10 18.84
C TRP A 322 -13.54 -11.09 17.70
N GLU A 323 -13.07 -9.88 18.00
CA GLU A 323 -12.71 -8.87 17.00
C GLU A 323 -11.59 -9.35 16.08
N PHE A 324 -10.55 -9.97 16.63
CA PHE A 324 -9.46 -10.53 15.84
C PHE A 324 -9.95 -11.63 14.88
N LEU A 325 -10.78 -12.55 15.36
CA LEU A 325 -11.40 -13.59 14.52
C LEU A 325 -12.29 -12.97 13.43
N THR A 326 -13.06 -11.94 13.77
CA THR A 326 -13.90 -11.20 12.82
C THR A 326 -13.04 -10.53 11.75
N MET A 327 -11.92 -9.90 12.12
CA MET A 327 -10.97 -9.31 11.17
C MET A 327 -10.36 -10.36 10.24
N MET A 328 -10.03 -11.56 10.74
CA MET A 328 -9.53 -12.65 9.91
C MET A 328 -10.57 -13.11 8.88
N LEU A 329 -11.83 -13.28 9.30
CA LEU A 329 -12.94 -13.63 8.41
C LEU A 329 -13.25 -12.54 7.37
N GLN A 330 -12.98 -11.28 7.70
CA GLN A 330 -13.11 -10.14 6.79
C GLN A 330 -11.91 -9.94 5.84
N LEU A 331 -11.00 -10.93 5.76
CA LEU A 331 -9.83 -10.94 4.88
C LEU A 331 -8.75 -9.91 5.23
N SER A 332 -8.60 -9.53 6.51
CA SER A 332 -7.52 -8.63 6.95
C SER A 332 -6.12 -9.15 6.61
N SER A 333 -5.90 -10.46 6.58
CA SER A 333 -4.63 -11.07 6.16
C SER A 333 -4.29 -10.74 4.70
N VAL A 334 -5.28 -10.74 3.81
CA VAL A 334 -5.14 -10.33 2.40
C VAL A 334 -4.79 -8.84 2.32
N PHE A 335 -5.50 -8.01 3.09
CA PHE A 335 -5.26 -6.57 3.14
C PHE A 335 -3.84 -6.23 3.63
N TYR A 336 -3.40 -6.80 4.75
CA TYR A 336 -2.07 -6.52 5.31
C TYR A 336 -0.94 -7.07 4.43
N THR A 337 -1.15 -8.21 3.78
CA THR A 337 -0.20 -8.78 2.80
C THR A 337 -0.07 -7.91 1.55
N PHE A 338 -1.19 -7.34 1.10
CA PHE A 338 -1.22 -6.36 0.00
C PHE A 338 -0.51 -5.05 0.40
N SER A 339 -0.85 -4.50 1.56
CA SER A 339 -0.21 -3.31 2.14
C SER A 339 1.31 -3.48 2.29
N MET A 340 1.77 -4.64 2.72
CA MET A 340 3.19 -4.98 2.82
C MET A 340 3.92 -4.84 1.47
N GLY A 341 3.29 -5.31 0.38
CA GLY A 341 3.81 -5.16 -0.99
C GLY A 341 3.94 -3.70 -1.41
N THR A 342 2.92 -2.88 -1.08
CA THR A 342 2.94 -1.43 -1.31
C THR A 342 4.12 -0.79 -0.59
N ARG A 343 4.26 -1.01 0.72
CA ARG A 343 5.34 -0.43 1.53
C ARG A 343 6.71 -0.82 1.00
N ALA A 344 6.93 -2.12 0.72
CA ALA A 344 8.21 -2.61 0.21
C ALA A 344 8.56 -2.04 -1.17
N HIS A 345 7.62 -1.96 -2.10
CA HIS A 345 7.86 -1.45 -3.45
C HIS A 345 8.27 0.04 -3.43
N TYR A 346 7.49 0.89 -2.78
CA TYR A 346 7.73 2.34 -2.80
C TYR A 346 8.94 2.74 -1.94
N PHE A 347 9.18 2.04 -0.82
CA PHE A 347 10.40 2.21 -0.02
C PHE A 347 11.65 1.81 -0.82
N GLY A 348 11.67 0.60 -1.40
CA GLY A 348 12.81 0.12 -2.18
C GLY A 348 13.12 0.96 -3.41
N ARG A 349 12.07 1.40 -4.13
CA ARG A 349 12.22 2.32 -5.28
C ARG A 349 12.88 3.64 -4.87
N THR A 350 12.47 4.22 -3.74
CA THR A 350 13.04 5.48 -3.26
C THR A 350 14.49 5.32 -2.82
N ILE A 351 14.86 4.19 -2.20
CA ILE A 351 16.25 3.91 -1.84
C ILE A 351 17.14 3.76 -3.08
N LEU A 352 16.66 3.03 -4.10
CA LEU A 352 17.47 2.72 -5.28
C LEU A 352 17.64 3.90 -6.22
N HIS A 353 16.56 4.64 -6.46
CA HIS A 353 16.51 5.69 -7.50
C HIS A 353 16.60 7.10 -6.93
N GLY A 354 16.25 7.28 -5.66
CA GLY A 354 16.01 8.59 -5.09
C GLY A 354 14.75 9.27 -5.64
N GLY A 355 14.28 10.28 -4.92
CA GLY A 355 13.14 11.10 -5.31
C GLY A 355 11.80 10.39 -5.08
N ALA A 356 11.09 10.82 -4.04
CA ALA A 356 9.71 10.40 -3.88
C ALA A 356 8.78 11.25 -4.77
N LYS A 357 7.81 10.61 -5.44
CA LYS A 357 6.77 11.32 -6.21
C LYS A 357 5.51 11.36 -5.38
N TYR A 358 5.08 12.56 -4.99
CA TYR A 358 3.79 12.72 -4.32
C TYR A 358 2.67 12.35 -5.29
N ARG A 359 1.89 11.32 -4.93
CA ARG A 359 0.62 11.01 -5.57
C ARG A 359 -0.47 11.49 -4.62
N ALA A 360 -1.27 12.45 -5.06
CA ALA A 360 -2.32 13.01 -4.23
C ALA A 360 -3.34 11.92 -3.86
N THR A 361 -3.58 11.74 -2.57
CA THR A 361 -4.68 10.91 -2.08
C THR A 361 -5.98 11.64 -2.39
N GLY A 362 -6.68 11.21 -3.44
CA GLY A 362 -8.02 11.74 -3.72
C GLY A 362 -8.95 11.43 -2.55
N ARG A 363 -9.73 12.41 -2.08
CA ARG A 363 -10.80 12.21 -1.08
C ARG A 363 -12.12 11.95 -1.79
N GLY A 364 -12.30 10.72 -2.28
CA GLY A 364 -13.54 10.27 -2.93
C GLY A 364 -14.47 9.54 -1.95
N PHE A 365 -15.72 9.34 -2.37
CA PHE A 365 -16.69 8.53 -1.63
C PHE A 365 -16.30 7.04 -1.69
N VAL A 366 -16.36 6.37 -0.54
CA VAL A 366 -15.91 4.97 -0.30
C VAL A 366 -16.60 3.95 -1.20
N VAL A 367 -17.81 4.28 -1.63
CA VAL A 367 -18.79 3.32 -2.17
C VAL A 367 -18.73 3.21 -3.69
N GLN A 368 -17.87 4.01 -4.32
CA GLN A 368 -17.78 3.99 -5.77
C GLN A 368 -16.86 2.87 -6.24
N HIS A 369 -17.39 2.05 -7.15
CA HIS A 369 -16.61 1.09 -7.90
C HIS A 369 -15.47 1.80 -8.66
N LYS A 370 -14.25 1.29 -8.51
CA LYS A 370 -13.07 1.74 -9.26
C LYS A 370 -12.85 0.83 -10.46
N SER A 371 -12.69 1.42 -11.65
CA SER A 371 -12.51 0.64 -12.87
C SER A 371 -11.22 -0.17 -12.84
N PHE A 372 -11.20 -1.29 -13.55
CA PHE A 372 -10.00 -2.11 -13.71
C PHE A 372 -8.81 -1.29 -14.22
N ALA A 373 -9.01 -0.38 -15.18
CA ALA A 373 -7.94 0.45 -15.72
C ALA A 373 -7.32 1.38 -14.65
N GLU A 374 -8.10 1.90 -13.70
CA GLU A 374 -7.58 2.67 -12.56
C GLU A 374 -6.73 1.79 -11.62
N ASN A 375 -7.26 0.62 -11.23
CA ASN A 375 -6.55 -0.31 -10.36
C ASN A 375 -5.27 -0.85 -11.01
N TYR A 376 -5.32 -1.18 -12.30
CA TYR A 376 -4.18 -1.64 -13.06
C TYR A 376 -3.06 -0.60 -13.10
N ARG A 377 -3.38 0.66 -13.38
CA ARG A 377 -2.38 1.75 -13.39
C ARG A 377 -1.70 1.96 -12.04
N LEU A 378 -2.41 1.74 -10.93
CA LEU A 378 -1.86 1.89 -9.58
C LEU A 378 -1.00 0.69 -9.16
N TYR A 379 -1.37 -0.53 -9.56
CA TYR A 379 -0.81 -1.76 -9.01
C TYR A 379 0.00 -2.62 -9.97
N ALA A 380 0.06 -2.29 -11.26
CA ALA A 380 0.79 -3.09 -12.27
C ALA A 380 2.24 -3.40 -11.84
N ARG A 381 3.02 -2.37 -11.53
CA ARG A 381 4.44 -2.51 -11.15
C ARG A 381 4.69 -2.89 -9.69
N SER A 382 3.80 -2.48 -8.80
CA SER A 382 3.96 -2.69 -7.37
C SER A 382 3.54 -4.09 -6.93
N HIS A 383 2.51 -4.67 -7.57
CA HIS A 383 1.91 -5.95 -7.17
C HIS A 383 1.76 -6.92 -8.34
N PHE A 384 1.09 -6.56 -9.44
CA PHE A 384 0.66 -7.54 -10.44
C PHE A 384 1.81 -8.22 -11.18
N VAL A 385 2.74 -7.47 -11.76
CA VAL A 385 3.90 -8.04 -12.45
C VAL A 385 4.72 -8.91 -11.50
N LYS A 386 4.89 -8.46 -10.25
CA LYS A 386 5.60 -9.19 -9.20
C LYS A 386 4.89 -10.49 -8.81
N ALA A 387 3.58 -10.46 -8.67
CA ALA A 387 2.77 -11.63 -8.34
C ALA A 387 2.75 -12.64 -9.49
N ILE A 388 2.72 -12.18 -10.74
CA ILE A 388 2.82 -13.04 -11.92
C ILE A 388 4.20 -13.70 -11.97
N GLU A 389 5.28 -12.95 -11.71
CA GLU A 389 6.64 -13.49 -11.60
C GLU A 389 6.73 -14.59 -10.54
N LEU A 390 6.27 -14.32 -9.32
CA LEU A 390 6.29 -15.30 -8.22
C LEU A 390 5.37 -16.50 -8.50
N GLY A 391 4.20 -16.28 -9.08
CA GLY A 391 3.28 -17.34 -9.48
C GLY A 391 3.88 -18.27 -10.53
N LEU A 392 4.58 -17.69 -11.52
CA LEU A 392 5.30 -18.44 -12.55
C LEU A 392 6.45 -19.27 -11.95
N ILE A 393 7.20 -18.73 -10.99
CA ILE A 393 8.24 -19.47 -10.28
C ILE A 393 7.63 -20.66 -9.53
N LEU A 394 6.52 -20.44 -8.84
CA LEU A 394 5.83 -21.49 -8.09
C LEU A 394 5.27 -22.59 -9.01
N THR A 395 4.71 -22.25 -10.17
CA THR A 395 4.21 -23.26 -11.12
C THR A 395 5.33 -24.09 -11.73
N VAL A 396 6.47 -23.46 -12.07
CA VAL A 396 7.64 -24.20 -12.57
C VAL A 396 8.24 -25.06 -11.45
N TYR A 397 8.38 -24.53 -10.23
CA TYR A 397 8.85 -25.31 -9.09
C TYR A 397 7.95 -26.51 -8.78
N ALA A 398 6.62 -26.34 -8.86
CA ALA A 398 5.65 -27.45 -8.73
C ALA A 398 5.84 -28.55 -9.77
N SER A 399 6.28 -28.17 -10.99
CA SER A 399 6.41 -29.08 -12.12
C SER A 399 7.71 -29.89 -12.09
N TYR A 400 8.80 -29.30 -11.58
CA TYR A 400 10.14 -29.89 -11.63
C TYR A 400 10.68 -30.39 -10.28
N SER A 401 10.14 -29.94 -9.13
CA SER A 401 10.69 -30.36 -7.84
C SER A 401 10.25 -31.78 -7.46
N PRO A 402 11.18 -32.66 -7.02
CA PRO A 402 10.82 -33.97 -6.46
C PRO A 402 10.02 -33.84 -5.17
N VAL A 403 10.21 -32.75 -4.41
CA VAL A 403 9.49 -32.46 -3.17
C VAL A 403 7.99 -32.25 -3.45
N ALA A 404 7.62 -31.81 -4.65
CA ALA A 404 6.22 -31.69 -5.07
C ALA A 404 5.48 -33.03 -5.11
N LYS A 405 6.19 -34.17 -5.20
CA LYS A 405 5.58 -35.51 -5.08
C LYS A 405 5.10 -35.81 -3.66
N GLY A 406 5.71 -35.18 -2.65
CA GLY A 406 5.26 -35.21 -1.26
C GLY A 406 4.23 -34.11 -1.00
N THR A 407 2.94 -34.40 -1.22
CA THR A 407 1.85 -33.42 -1.21
C THR A 407 1.83 -32.54 0.04
N PHE A 408 2.04 -33.10 1.24
CA PHE A 408 1.99 -32.34 2.48
C PHE A 408 3.17 -31.37 2.66
N THR A 409 4.40 -31.85 2.42
CA THR A 409 5.62 -31.03 2.57
C THR A 409 5.63 -29.88 1.59
N TYR A 410 5.25 -30.13 0.33
CA TYR A 410 5.12 -29.10 -0.70
C TYR A 410 4.06 -28.04 -0.35
N ILE A 411 2.87 -28.47 0.12
CA ILE A 411 1.81 -27.55 0.52
C ILE A 411 2.29 -26.68 1.69
N ALA A 412 2.85 -27.27 2.74
CA ALA A 412 3.34 -26.52 3.91
C ALA A 412 4.42 -25.50 3.53
N LEU A 413 5.30 -25.85 2.58
CA LEU A 413 6.37 -24.99 2.06
C LEU A 413 5.86 -23.79 1.25
N THR A 414 4.84 -24.01 0.40
CA THR A 414 4.49 -23.07 -0.68
C THR A 414 3.19 -22.31 -0.44
N ILE A 415 2.35 -22.75 0.50
CA ILE A 415 1.03 -22.14 0.76
C ILE A 415 1.12 -20.65 1.11
N SER A 416 2.14 -20.24 1.86
CA SER A 416 2.38 -18.82 2.20
C SER A 416 2.74 -17.98 0.97
N SER A 417 3.51 -18.56 0.05
CA SER A 417 3.91 -17.91 -1.20
C SER A 417 2.75 -17.82 -2.19
N TRP A 418 1.93 -18.87 -2.28
CA TRP A 418 0.68 -18.83 -3.04
C TRP A 418 -0.32 -17.82 -2.45
N PHE A 419 -0.43 -17.75 -1.13
CA PHE A 419 -1.26 -16.76 -0.45
C PHE A 419 -0.79 -15.32 -0.74
N LEU A 420 0.53 -15.07 -0.77
CA LEU A 420 1.10 -13.79 -1.17
C LEU A 420 0.71 -13.42 -2.61
N VAL A 421 0.91 -14.35 -3.56
CA VAL A 421 0.56 -14.16 -4.98
C VAL A 421 -0.92 -13.85 -5.15
N LEU A 422 -1.79 -14.66 -4.53
CA LEU A 422 -3.24 -14.47 -4.59
C LEU A 422 -3.65 -13.13 -3.98
N SER A 423 -3.08 -12.77 -2.84
CA SER A 423 -3.40 -11.50 -2.16
C SER A 423 -3.01 -10.28 -3.01
N TRP A 424 -1.89 -10.33 -3.71
CA TRP A 424 -1.42 -9.25 -4.59
C TRP A 424 -2.23 -9.11 -5.87
N ILE A 425 -2.76 -10.20 -6.43
CA ILE A 425 -3.62 -10.17 -7.63
C ILE A 425 -5.04 -9.75 -7.27
N VAL A 426 -5.64 -10.41 -6.28
CA VAL A 426 -7.07 -10.33 -6.01
C VAL A 426 -7.43 -9.21 -5.03
N GLY A 427 -6.49 -8.75 -4.19
CA GLY A 427 -6.70 -7.70 -3.19
C GLY A 427 -7.43 -6.45 -3.72
N PRO A 428 -7.00 -5.83 -4.83
CA PRO A 428 -7.65 -4.65 -5.38
C PRO A 428 -9.11 -4.85 -5.74
N PHE A 429 -9.52 -6.07 -6.11
CA PHE A 429 -10.87 -6.37 -6.57
C PHE A 429 -11.77 -6.86 -5.43
N VAL A 430 -11.21 -7.64 -4.50
CA VAL A 430 -11.91 -8.06 -3.28
C VAL A 430 -12.34 -6.87 -2.43
N PHE A 431 -11.53 -5.82 -2.37
CA PHE A 431 -11.83 -4.63 -1.58
C PHE A 431 -12.48 -3.50 -2.40
N ASN A 432 -12.86 -3.77 -3.66
CA ASN A 432 -13.53 -2.81 -4.53
C ASN A 432 -15.06 -3.03 -4.49
N PRO A 433 -15.87 -1.98 -4.19
CA PRO A 433 -17.32 -2.07 -4.28
C PRO A 433 -17.77 -2.59 -5.66
N SER A 434 -18.67 -3.58 -5.68
CA SER A 434 -19.11 -4.25 -6.92
C SER A 434 -17.96 -4.80 -7.79
N GLY A 435 -16.82 -5.16 -7.20
CA GLY A 435 -15.66 -5.66 -7.93
C GLY A 435 -15.90 -7.00 -8.66
N PHE A 436 -16.94 -7.74 -8.27
CA PHE A 436 -17.33 -9.01 -8.89
C PHE A 436 -18.72 -8.97 -9.56
N ASP A 437 -19.13 -7.80 -10.05
CA ASP A 437 -20.33 -7.68 -10.88
C ASP A 437 -19.97 -7.98 -12.34
N TRP A 438 -20.56 -9.02 -12.93
CA TRP A 438 -20.27 -9.44 -14.30
C TRP A 438 -20.40 -8.32 -15.32
N LEU A 439 -21.46 -7.50 -15.23
CA LEU A 439 -21.69 -6.41 -16.19
C LEU A 439 -20.60 -5.35 -16.08
N LYS A 440 -20.18 -5.03 -14.85
CA LYS A 440 -19.08 -4.08 -14.63
C LYS A 440 -17.76 -4.63 -15.11
N THR A 441 -17.47 -5.91 -14.87
CA THR A 441 -16.24 -6.55 -15.35
C THR A 441 -16.13 -6.51 -16.88
N VAL A 442 -17.25 -6.67 -17.60
CA VAL A 442 -17.26 -6.51 -19.07
C VAL A 442 -16.96 -5.06 -19.48
N TYR A 443 -17.62 -4.08 -18.85
CA TYR A 443 -17.33 -2.66 -19.13
C TYR A 443 -15.90 -2.25 -18.78
N ASP A 444 -15.35 -2.81 -17.70
CA ASP A 444 -13.97 -2.61 -17.28
C ASP A 444 -12.96 -3.18 -18.27
N PHE A 445 -13.29 -4.31 -18.92
CA PHE A 445 -12.48 -4.87 -20.00
C PHE A 445 -12.48 -3.93 -21.21
N ASP A 446 -13.64 -3.43 -21.61
CA ASP A 446 -13.75 -2.49 -22.73
C ASP A 446 -13.01 -1.18 -22.42
N ASP A 447 -13.14 -0.62 -21.21
CA ASP A 447 -12.42 0.57 -20.75
C ASP A 447 -10.90 0.34 -20.76
N PHE A 448 -10.43 -0.81 -20.26
CA PHE A 448 -9.02 -1.19 -20.28
C PHE A 448 -8.48 -1.28 -21.71
N MET A 449 -9.18 -1.96 -22.61
CA MET A 449 -8.77 -2.09 -24.01
C MET A 449 -8.78 -0.74 -24.73
N ASN A 450 -9.79 0.10 -24.48
CA ASN A 450 -9.85 1.45 -25.02
C ASN A 450 -8.68 2.30 -24.53
N TRP A 451 -8.33 2.24 -23.24
CA TRP A 451 -7.18 2.96 -22.66
C TRP A 451 -5.83 2.49 -23.25
N VAL A 452 -5.66 1.18 -23.47
CA VAL A 452 -4.44 0.62 -24.06
C VAL A 452 -4.26 1.04 -25.53
N TRP A 453 -5.35 1.03 -26.30
CA TRP A 453 -5.33 1.35 -27.74
C TRP A 453 -5.56 2.81 -28.07
N TYR A 454 -5.80 3.66 -27.06
CA TYR A 454 -6.01 5.09 -27.25
C TYR A 454 -4.77 5.74 -27.89
N ARG A 455 -4.91 6.15 -29.15
CA ARG A 455 -3.88 6.90 -29.89
C ARG A 455 -3.79 8.31 -29.28
N GLY A 456 -2.73 8.53 -28.50
CA GLY A 456 -2.59 9.71 -27.66
C GLY A 456 -2.66 11.05 -28.42
N SER A 457 -3.34 12.02 -27.82
CA SER A 457 -3.13 13.44 -28.05
C SER A 457 -1.87 13.91 -27.31
N VAL A 458 -1.18 14.96 -27.80
CA VAL A 458 -0.01 15.55 -27.12
C VAL A 458 -0.32 15.92 -25.66
N PHE A 459 -1.57 16.29 -25.38
CA PHE A 459 -2.09 16.68 -24.06
C PHE A 459 -2.84 15.56 -23.32
N ALA A 460 -2.81 14.32 -23.81
CA ALA A 460 -3.44 13.20 -23.13
C ALA A 460 -2.79 12.97 -21.75
N LYS A 461 -3.63 12.74 -20.74
CA LYS A 461 -3.21 12.37 -19.39
C LYS A 461 -2.96 10.87 -19.29
N ALA A 462 -2.20 10.42 -18.29
CA ALA A 462 -2.01 8.99 -17.98
C ALA A 462 -3.33 8.22 -17.76
N GLU A 463 -4.40 8.90 -17.35
CA GLU A 463 -5.75 8.34 -17.24
C GLU A 463 -6.38 7.94 -18.57
N GLN A 464 -5.98 8.58 -19.66
CA GLN A 464 -6.61 8.41 -20.97
C GLN A 464 -5.77 7.55 -21.92
N SER A 465 -4.44 7.58 -21.76
CA SER A 465 -3.53 6.88 -22.67
C SER A 465 -2.53 6.03 -21.90
N TRP A 466 -2.45 4.75 -22.28
CA TRP A 466 -1.45 3.82 -21.79
C TRP A 466 -0.02 4.29 -22.03
N GLU A 467 0.26 4.89 -23.19
CA GLU A 467 1.63 5.31 -23.53
C GLU A 467 2.13 6.44 -22.63
N LYS A 468 1.24 7.38 -22.27
CA LYS A 468 1.55 8.44 -21.29
C LYS A 468 1.76 7.88 -19.89
N TRP A 469 0.90 6.96 -19.45
CA TRP A 469 1.08 6.28 -18.17
C TRP A 469 2.39 5.48 -18.12
N TRP A 470 2.71 4.76 -19.19
CA TRP A 470 3.93 3.98 -19.33
C TRP A 470 5.18 4.85 -19.16
N ASP A 471 5.19 6.00 -19.85
CA ASP A 471 6.25 6.98 -19.70
C ASP A 471 6.34 7.55 -18.28
N GLU A 472 5.22 7.99 -17.70
CA GLU A 472 5.17 8.56 -16.35
C GLU A 472 5.60 7.58 -15.26
N GLU A 473 5.32 6.29 -15.42
CA GLU A 473 5.70 5.25 -14.47
C GLU A 473 7.23 5.06 -14.44
N GLN A 474 7.89 5.22 -15.59
CA GLN A 474 9.33 5.04 -15.78
C GLN A 474 10.16 6.32 -15.58
N ASP A 475 9.53 7.47 -15.32
CA ASP A 475 10.23 8.75 -15.19
C ASP A 475 11.40 8.72 -14.19
N HIS A 476 11.27 7.92 -13.12
CA HIS A 476 12.32 7.74 -12.11
C HIS A 476 13.65 7.23 -12.70
N LEU A 477 13.62 6.38 -13.74
CA LEU A 477 14.82 5.85 -14.40
C LEU A 477 15.65 6.93 -15.11
N ARG A 478 15.03 8.08 -15.42
CA ARG A 478 15.72 9.22 -16.03
C ARG A 478 16.64 9.92 -15.03
N THR A 479 16.24 9.96 -13.76
CA THR A 479 16.99 10.60 -12.67
C THR A 479 17.94 9.66 -11.95
N THR A 480 17.86 8.35 -12.20
CA THR A 480 18.71 7.33 -11.56
C THR A 480 20.19 7.50 -11.92
N GLY A 481 21.06 7.44 -10.91
CA GLY A 481 22.51 7.43 -11.08
C GLY A 481 23.05 6.15 -11.75
N LEU A 482 24.32 6.17 -12.17
CA LEU A 482 24.96 5.06 -12.88
C LEU A 482 24.90 3.73 -12.12
N TRP A 483 25.18 3.74 -10.81
CA TRP A 483 25.11 2.55 -9.95
C TRP A 483 23.69 1.99 -9.81
N GLY A 484 22.67 2.86 -9.73
CA GLY A 484 21.28 2.42 -9.70
C GLY A 484 20.85 1.75 -11.00
N LYS A 485 21.30 2.28 -12.15
CA LYS A 485 21.05 1.65 -13.46
C LYS A 485 21.73 0.29 -13.60
N ILE A 486 22.98 0.16 -13.13
CA ILE A 486 23.69 -1.13 -13.11
C ILE A 486 22.95 -2.13 -12.23
N LEU A 487 22.48 -1.70 -11.05
CA LEU A 487 21.77 -2.58 -10.14
C LEU A 487 20.43 -3.05 -10.72
N GLU A 488 19.67 -2.18 -11.40
CA GLU A 488 18.46 -2.59 -12.14
C GLU A 488 18.77 -3.64 -13.21
N ILE A 489 19.82 -3.43 -14.00
CA ILE A 489 20.24 -4.42 -15.01
C ILE A 489 20.59 -5.76 -14.33
N ILE A 490 21.35 -5.74 -13.23
CA ILE A 490 21.69 -6.95 -12.47
C ILE A 490 20.43 -7.65 -11.95
N LEU A 491 19.46 -6.90 -11.42
CA LEU A 491 18.20 -7.47 -10.98
C LEU A 491 17.44 -8.09 -12.16
N ASP A 492 17.43 -7.46 -13.33
CA ASP A 492 16.77 -7.96 -14.54
C ASP A 492 17.45 -9.20 -15.15
N LEU A 493 18.74 -9.43 -14.88
CA LEU A 493 19.45 -10.64 -15.31
C LEU A 493 18.76 -11.93 -14.84
N ARG A 494 17.97 -11.88 -13.76
CA ARG A 494 17.20 -13.02 -13.25
C ARG A 494 16.27 -13.63 -14.29
N PHE A 495 15.71 -12.83 -15.19
CA PHE A 495 14.82 -13.33 -16.25
C PHE A 495 15.57 -14.16 -17.30
N PHE A 496 16.86 -13.87 -17.53
CA PHE A 496 17.71 -14.63 -18.46
C PHE A 496 18.18 -15.94 -17.83
N PHE A 497 18.47 -15.93 -16.53
CA PHE A 497 18.75 -17.14 -15.76
C PHE A 497 17.55 -18.09 -15.68
N PHE A 498 16.32 -17.53 -15.66
CA PHE A 498 15.09 -18.33 -15.73
C PHE A 498 15.03 -19.17 -17.01
N GLN A 499 15.30 -18.55 -18.17
CA GLN A 499 15.38 -19.28 -19.44
C GLN A 499 16.52 -20.29 -19.44
N TYR A 500 17.69 -19.92 -18.92
CA TYR A 500 18.82 -20.83 -18.81
C TYR A 500 18.42 -22.12 -18.08
N GLY A 501 17.76 -22.02 -16.92
CA GLY A 501 17.34 -23.18 -16.14
C GLY A 501 16.31 -24.08 -16.85
N ILE A 502 15.38 -23.50 -17.60
CA ILE A 502 14.31 -24.26 -18.27
C ILE A 502 14.78 -24.87 -19.59
N VAL A 503 15.63 -24.19 -20.36
CA VAL A 503 16.06 -24.64 -21.69
C VAL A 503 16.77 -26.00 -21.62
N TYR A 504 17.52 -26.28 -20.56
CA TYR A 504 18.19 -27.58 -20.37
C TYR A 504 17.26 -28.73 -20.01
N GLN A 505 16.04 -28.43 -19.58
CA GLN A 505 15.02 -29.43 -19.28
C GLN A 505 14.16 -29.75 -20.51
N LEU A 506 14.27 -28.99 -21.60
CA LEU A 506 13.56 -29.25 -22.85
C LEU A 506 14.08 -30.53 -23.52
N GLY A 507 13.18 -31.33 -24.10
CA GLY A 507 13.54 -32.55 -24.82
C GLY A 507 14.51 -32.32 -25.98
N ILE A 508 14.46 -31.13 -26.61
CA ILE A 508 15.40 -30.70 -27.67
C ILE A 508 16.85 -30.73 -27.20
N ALA A 509 17.11 -30.44 -25.92
CA ALA A 509 18.48 -30.43 -25.40
C ALA A 509 19.08 -31.85 -25.34
N ALA A 510 18.26 -32.91 -25.39
CA ALA A 510 18.67 -34.32 -25.37
C ALA A 510 19.70 -34.64 -24.25
N GLY A 511 19.61 -33.93 -23.11
CA GLY A 511 20.54 -34.06 -21.97
C GLY A 511 21.89 -33.33 -22.13
N ASN A 512 22.12 -32.62 -23.24
CA ASN A 512 23.32 -31.83 -23.47
C ASN A 512 23.27 -30.50 -22.68
N LYS A 513 24.13 -30.37 -21.67
CA LYS A 513 24.22 -29.20 -20.78
C LYS A 513 25.19 -28.11 -21.27
N SER A 514 25.58 -28.12 -22.54
CA SER A 514 26.51 -27.12 -23.06
C SER A 514 25.89 -25.72 -23.12
N ILE A 515 26.70 -24.69 -22.87
CA ILE A 515 26.29 -23.26 -22.99
C ILE A 515 25.83 -22.95 -24.43
N ALA A 516 26.29 -23.70 -25.42
CA ALA A 516 25.86 -23.57 -26.81
C ALA A 516 24.35 -23.80 -27.00
N VAL A 517 23.73 -24.74 -26.27
CA VAL A 517 22.27 -24.96 -26.33
C VAL A 517 21.50 -23.73 -25.85
N TYR A 518 21.98 -23.11 -24.76
CA TYR A 518 21.42 -21.87 -24.28
C TYR A 518 21.59 -20.75 -25.31
N LEU A 519 22.79 -20.54 -25.87
CA LEU A 519 23.02 -19.51 -26.90
C LEU A 519 22.16 -19.74 -28.17
N LEU A 520 22.00 -20.98 -28.60
CA LEU A 520 21.12 -21.35 -29.73
C LEU A 520 19.65 -21.00 -29.43
N SER A 521 19.21 -21.09 -28.18
CA SER A 521 17.84 -20.72 -27.81
C SER A 521 17.53 -19.23 -28.05
N TRP A 522 18.54 -18.35 -28.16
CA TRP A 522 18.34 -16.94 -28.50
C TRP A 522 17.93 -16.72 -29.96
N ILE A 523 18.20 -17.68 -30.85
CA ILE A 523 17.72 -17.64 -32.24
C ILE A 523 16.20 -17.57 -32.24
N TYR A 524 15.52 -18.28 -31.34
CA TYR A 524 14.07 -18.21 -31.19
C TYR A 524 13.59 -16.76 -30.93
N VAL A 525 14.25 -16.04 -30.02
CA VAL A 525 13.89 -14.66 -29.69
C VAL A 525 14.06 -13.73 -30.90
N VAL A 526 15.18 -13.87 -31.63
CA VAL A 526 15.44 -13.07 -32.84
C VAL A 526 14.41 -13.35 -33.92
N VAL A 527 14.07 -14.62 -34.15
CA VAL A 527 13.06 -15.04 -35.12
C VAL A 527 11.68 -14.53 -34.74
N ALA A 528 11.29 -14.64 -33.46
CA ALA A 528 10.02 -14.12 -32.95
C ALA A 528 9.90 -12.61 -33.12
N LEU A 529 10.96 -11.85 -32.83
CA LEU A 529 11.02 -10.40 -33.06
C LEU A 529 10.96 -10.06 -34.56
N GLY A 530 11.61 -10.85 -35.42
CA GLY A 530 11.54 -10.71 -36.87
C GLY A 530 10.11 -10.84 -37.40
N PHE A 531 9.40 -11.91 -37.02
CA PHE A 531 7.99 -12.10 -37.37
C PHE A 531 7.08 -11.01 -36.81
N PHE A 532 7.33 -10.57 -35.57
CA PHE A 532 6.59 -9.46 -35.00
C PHE A 532 6.77 -8.17 -35.82
N ASN A 533 7.99 -7.83 -36.21
CA ASN A 533 8.25 -6.65 -37.03
C ASN A 533 7.64 -6.76 -38.44
N ILE A 534 7.70 -7.94 -39.06
CA ILE A 534 7.07 -8.19 -40.38
C ILE A 534 5.55 -8.01 -40.29
N THR A 535 4.92 -8.57 -39.27
CA THR A 535 3.46 -8.47 -39.08
C THR A 535 3.02 -7.05 -38.70
N ALA A 536 3.82 -6.31 -37.92
CA ALA A 536 3.58 -4.91 -37.62
C ALA A 536 3.71 -4.02 -38.88
N TYR A 537 4.79 -4.18 -39.64
CA TYR A 537 4.98 -3.46 -40.91
C TYR A 537 3.85 -3.76 -41.92
N ALA A 538 3.46 -5.03 -42.04
CA ALA A 538 2.36 -5.44 -42.90
C ALA A 538 1.02 -4.86 -42.44
N ARG A 539 0.80 -4.75 -41.12
CA ARG A 539 -0.40 -4.12 -40.56
C ARG A 539 -0.45 -2.64 -40.95
N ASP A 540 0.63 -1.89 -40.73
CA ASP A 540 0.62 -0.45 -40.99
C ASP A 540 0.50 -0.12 -42.48
N LYS A 541 1.10 -0.94 -43.35
CA LYS A 541 1.08 -0.73 -44.80
C LYS A 541 -0.19 -1.21 -45.49
N TYR A 542 -0.71 -2.38 -45.09
CA TYR A 542 -1.78 -3.07 -45.82
C TYR A 542 -3.11 -3.18 -45.07
N ALA A 543 -3.15 -3.05 -43.73
CA ALA A 543 -4.38 -3.33 -42.99
C ALA A 543 -5.54 -2.38 -43.28
N ALA A 544 -5.28 -1.12 -43.68
CA ALA A 544 -6.32 -0.15 -44.00
C ALA A 544 -6.63 -0.03 -45.50
N ARG A 545 -5.69 -0.42 -46.37
CA ARG A 545 -5.80 -0.24 -47.84
C ARG A 545 -6.08 -1.55 -48.58
N GLU A 546 -5.57 -2.67 -48.08
CA GLU A 546 -5.55 -3.95 -48.80
C GLU A 546 -5.67 -5.15 -47.81
N HIS A 547 -6.87 -5.37 -47.27
CA HIS A 547 -7.11 -6.41 -46.27
C HIS A 547 -6.70 -7.82 -46.70
N ILE A 548 -6.76 -8.14 -48.00
CA ILE A 548 -6.43 -9.47 -48.54
C ILE A 548 -4.93 -9.76 -48.40
N TYR A 549 -4.06 -8.78 -48.73
CA TYR A 549 -2.61 -8.94 -48.60
C TYR A 549 -2.18 -9.06 -47.14
N PHE A 550 -2.81 -8.31 -46.23
CA PHE A 550 -2.56 -8.47 -44.80
C PHE A 550 -2.94 -9.87 -44.29
N ARG A 551 -4.11 -10.39 -44.68
CA ARG A 551 -4.52 -11.77 -44.32
C ARG A 551 -3.62 -12.83 -44.95
N LEU A 552 -3.13 -12.61 -46.17
CA LEU A 552 -2.17 -13.50 -46.82
C LEU A 552 -0.86 -13.58 -46.03
N VAL A 553 -0.32 -12.43 -45.58
CA VAL A 553 0.88 -12.40 -44.73
C VAL A 553 0.62 -13.15 -43.41
N GLN A 554 -0.55 -12.96 -42.77
CA GLN A 554 -0.91 -13.72 -41.57
C GLN A 554 -0.96 -15.23 -41.82
N LEU A 555 -1.60 -15.65 -42.93
CA LEU A 555 -1.66 -17.06 -43.32
C LEU A 555 -0.25 -17.64 -43.53
N LEU A 556 0.61 -16.94 -44.26
CA LEU A 556 1.99 -17.38 -44.52
C LEU A 556 2.80 -17.54 -43.23
N VAL A 557 2.65 -16.60 -42.29
CA VAL A 557 3.31 -16.68 -40.97
C VAL A 557 2.79 -17.90 -40.18
N VAL A 558 1.47 -18.13 -40.15
CA VAL A 558 0.87 -19.29 -39.47
C VAL A 558 1.35 -20.60 -40.09
N VAL A 559 1.34 -20.70 -41.42
CA VAL A 559 1.84 -21.89 -42.13
C VAL A 559 3.31 -22.13 -41.83
N PHE A 560 4.14 -21.08 -41.82
CA PHE A 560 5.55 -21.20 -41.45
C PHE A 560 5.71 -21.77 -40.02
N PHE A 561 4.98 -21.25 -39.03
CA PHE A 561 5.03 -21.79 -37.67
C PHE A 561 4.61 -23.25 -37.59
N ILE A 562 3.55 -23.65 -38.30
CA ILE A 562 3.10 -25.05 -38.35
C ILE A 562 4.20 -25.93 -38.94
N VAL A 563 4.82 -25.53 -40.05
CA VAL A 563 5.91 -26.28 -40.68
C VAL A 563 7.11 -26.42 -39.74
N VAL A 564 7.50 -25.36 -39.03
CA VAL A 564 8.58 -25.40 -38.05
C VAL A 564 8.26 -26.35 -36.90
N ILE A 565 7.03 -26.32 -36.36
CA ILE A 565 6.63 -27.24 -35.28
C ILE A 565 6.65 -28.69 -35.75
N VAL A 566 6.12 -28.98 -36.94
CA VAL A 566 6.14 -30.32 -37.54
C VAL A 566 7.58 -30.80 -37.76
N ALA A 567 8.46 -29.93 -38.27
CA ALA A 567 9.87 -30.25 -38.44
C ALA A 567 10.56 -30.53 -37.09
N LEU A 568 10.30 -29.74 -36.06
CA LEU A 568 10.85 -29.98 -34.72
C LEU A 568 10.38 -31.32 -34.14
N LEU A 569 9.09 -31.67 -34.28
CA LEU A 569 8.55 -32.95 -33.83
C LEU A 569 9.12 -34.15 -34.60
N GLN A 570 9.43 -33.99 -35.90
CA GLN A 570 9.91 -35.08 -36.75
C GLN A 570 11.42 -35.30 -36.64
N PHE A 571 12.21 -34.23 -36.52
CA PHE A 571 13.68 -34.29 -36.60
C PHE A 571 14.38 -34.19 -35.24
N THR A 572 13.67 -33.85 -34.16
CA THR A 572 14.26 -33.72 -32.82
C THR A 572 13.44 -34.48 -31.78
N ALA A 573 14.00 -34.71 -30.58
CA ALA A 573 13.29 -35.33 -29.46
C ALA A 573 12.28 -34.38 -28.77
N PHE A 574 11.75 -33.41 -29.52
CA PHE A 574 10.82 -32.40 -29.03
C PHE A 574 9.46 -33.03 -28.71
N ARG A 575 8.91 -32.72 -27.54
CA ARG A 575 7.55 -33.12 -27.17
C ARG A 575 6.58 -31.96 -27.32
N PHE A 576 5.30 -32.23 -27.54
CA PHE A 576 4.29 -31.15 -27.59
C PHE A 576 4.23 -30.34 -26.28
N SER A 577 4.48 -30.97 -25.12
CA SER A 577 4.62 -30.29 -23.82
C SER A 577 5.73 -29.24 -23.79
N ASP A 578 6.79 -29.45 -24.58
CA ASP A 578 7.95 -28.57 -24.63
C ASP A 578 7.59 -27.22 -25.27
N LEU A 579 6.52 -27.12 -26.06
CA LEU A 579 5.98 -25.84 -26.54
C LEU A 579 5.54 -24.96 -25.36
N PHE A 580 4.76 -25.51 -24.43
CA PHE A 580 4.30 -24.77 -23.26
C PHE A 580 5.45 -24.40 -22.33
N ILE A 581 6.39 -25.34 -22.11
CA ILE A 581 7.57 -25.09 -21.29
C ILE A 581 8.47 -24.02 -21.92
N SER A 582 8.60 -24.01 -23.26
CA SER A 582 9.35 -22.97 -23.97
C SER A 582 8.71 -21.59 -23.81
N LEU A 583 7.37 -21.48 -23.86
CA LEU A 583 6.68 -20.22 -23.59
C LEU A 583 6.94 -19.72 -22.17
N LEU A 584 6.92 -20.63 -21.18
CA LEU A 584 7.26 -20.30 -19.80
C LEU A 584 8.69 -19.77 -19.67
N ALA A 585 9.64 -20.24 -20.49
CA ALA A 585 11.01 -19.73 -20.51
C ALA A 585 11.14 -18.37 -21.22
N PHE A 586 10.55 -18.24 -22.41
CA PHE A 586 10.80 -17.09 -23.29
C PHE A 586 9.96 -15.85 -22.96
N ILE A 587 8.74 -16.00 -22.43
CA ILE A 587 7.92 -14.84 -22.02
C ILE A 587 8.62 -13.99 -20.95
N PRO A 588 9.15 -14.56 -19.85
CA PRO A 588 9.93 -13.80 -18.88
C PRO A 588 11.16 -13.13 -19.49
N THR A 589 11.84 -13.78 -20.44
CA THR A 589 13.03 -13.19 -21.08
C THR A 589 12.70 -11.97 -21.91
N GLY A 590 11.58 -11.99 -22.64
CA GLY A 590 11.10 -10.84 -23.40
C GLY A 590 10.79 -9.66 -22.48
N TRP A 591 10.22 -9.94 -21.30
CA TRP A 591 10.06 -8.93 -20.25
C TRP A 591 11.39 -8.40 -19.69
N GLY A 592 12.37 -9.28 -19.51
CA GLY A 592 13.74 -8.91 -19.14
C GLY A 592 14.38 -7.96 -20.15
N PHE A 593 14.23 -8.22 -21.45
CA PHE A 593 14.70 -7.30 -22.50
C PHE A 593 14.00 -5.94 -22.44
N ILE A 594 12.69 -5.91 -22.24
CA ILE A 594 11.95 -4.65 -22.11
C ILE A 594 12.45 -3.87 -20.89
N SER A 595 12.67 -4.54 -19.75
CA SER A 595 13.13 -3.92 -18.50
C SER A 595 14.55 -3.33 -18.66
N VAL A 596 15.48 -4.09 -19.26
CA VAL A 596 16.82 -3.58 -19.60
C VAL A 596 16.75 -2.43 -20.60
N ALA A 597 15.88 -2.51 -21.61
CA ALA A 597 15.71 -1.46 -22.60
C ALA A 597 15.14 -0.16 -22.00
N GLN A 598 14.29 -0.25 -20.97
CA GLN A 598 13.80 0.91 -20.23
C GLN A 598 14.94 1.64 -19.51
N VAL A 599 15.86 0.90 -18.88
CA VAL A 599 17.05 1.49 -18.22
C VAL A 599 17.96 2.19 -19.24
N LEU A 600 18.09 1.61 -20.44
CA LEU A 600 18.88 2.13 -21.55
C LEU A 600 18.13 3.12 -22.46
N ARG A 601 16.94 3.58 -22.04
CA ARG A 601 16.07 4.48 -22.81
C ARG A 601 16.81 5.70 -23.41
N PRO A 602 17.69 6.44 -22.70
CA PRO A 602 18.36 7.61 -23.27
C PRO A 602 19.16 7.32 -24.54
N PHE A 603 19.67 6.09 -24.70
CA PHE A 603 20.43 5.67 -25.88
C PHE A 603 19.53 5.09 -26.98
N LEU A 604 18.43 4.44 -26.60
CA LEU A 604 17.54 3.73 -27.53
C LEU A 604 16.43 4.61 -28.10
N GLN A 605 16.02 5.67 -27.40
CA GLN A 605 14.83 6.47 -27.75
C GLN A 605 14.87 7.08 -29.16
N ASN A 606 16.07 7.40 -29.67
CA ASN A 606 16.25 7.97 -31.02
C ASN A 606 16.38 6.90 -32.12
N THR A 607 16.32 5.61 -31.78
CA THR A 607 16.47 4.50 -32.72
C THR A 607 15.11 3.93 -33.12
N MET A 608 15.03 3.29 -34.31
CA MET A 608 13.82 2.57 -34.74
C MET A 608 13.43 1.43 -33.78
N ILE A 609 14.38 0.92 -32.99
CA ILE A 609 14.17 -0.18 -32.04
C ILE A 609 13.21 0.24 -30.92
N TRP A 610 13.19 1.53 -30.53
CA TRP A 610 12.31 2.01 -29.47
C TRP A 610 10.82 1.84 -29.81
N GLY A 611 10.44 2.07 -31.08
CA GLY A 611 9.06 1.84 -31.54
C GLY A 611 8.64 0.38 -31.40
N THR A 612 9.55 -0.56 -31.70
CA THR A 612 9.32 -2.00 -31.49
C THR A 612 9.20 -2.33 -30.00
N ILE A 613 10.06 -1.77 -29.15
CA ILE A 613 10.01 -1.98 -27.68
C ILE A 613 8.68 -1.50 -27.11
N VAL A 614 8.21 -0.30 -27.48
CA VAL A 614 6.92 0.24 -27.00
C VAL A 614 5.76 -0.64 -27.45
N SER A 615 5.80 -1.12 -28.70
CA SER A 615 4.75 -2.01 -29.24
C SER A 615 4.74 -3.36 -28.53
N MET A 616 5.92 -3.93 -28.26
CA MET A 616 6.04 -5.19 -27.51
C MET A 616 5.61 -5.01 -26.06
N ALA A 617 6.04 -3.94 -25.40
CA ALA A 617 5.60 -3.60 -24.05
C ALA A 617 4.07 -3.51 -23.95
N ARG A 618 3.41 -2.90 -24.93
CA ARG A 618 1.95 -2.86 -24.99
C ARG A 618 1.32 -4.25 -24.98
N LEU A 619 1.88 -5.20 -25.73
CA LEU A 619 1.41 -6.59 -25.73
C LEU A 619 1.60 -7.28 -24.38
N TYR A 620 2.75 -7.07 -23.73
CA TYR A 620 2.99 -7.59 -22.38
C TYR A 620 1.99 -7.04 -21.37
N GLU A 621 1.68 -5.75 -21.45
CA GLU A 621 0.71 -5.12 -20.55
C GLU A 621 -0.71 -5.65 -20.78
N ILE A 622 -1.11 -5.88 -22.03
CA ILE A 622 -2.38 -6.57 -22.34
C ILE A 622 -2.38 -7.98 -21.75
N MET A 623 -1.30 -8.75 -21.95
CA MET A 623 -1.17 -10.11 -21.42
C MET A 623 -1.28 -10.13 -19.88
N PHE A 624 -0.57 -9.24 -19.19
CA PHE A 624 -0.67 -9.11 -17.74
C PHE A 624 -2.07 -8.66 -17.29
N GLY A 625 -2.69 -7.72 -18.00
CA GLY A 625 -4.06 -7.29 -17.75
C GLY A 625 -5.04 -8.46 -17.83
N ILE A 626 -4.94 -9.29 -18.86
CA ILE A 626 -5.77 -10.50 -19.03
C ILE A 626 -5.51 -11.49 -17.91
N ILE A 627 -4.25 -11.78 -17.56
CA ILE A 627 -3.92 -12.72 -16.46
C ILE A 627 -4.56 -12.27 -15.14
N VAL A 628 -4.55 -10.98 -14.85
CA VAL A 628 -5.16 -10.42 -13.64
C VAL A 628 -6.69 -10.42 -13.72
N MET A 629 -7.26 -10.15 -14.89
CA MET A 629 -8.71 -10.05 -15.07
C MET A 629 -9.41 -11.41 -15.12
N VAL A 630 -8.76 -12.47 -15.63
CA VAL A 630 -9.36 -13.82 -15.73
C VAL A 630 -9.91 -14.33 -14.39
N PRO A 631 -9.15 -14.32 -13.27
CA PRO A 631 -9.69 -14.69 -11.97
C PRO A 631 -10.89 -13.83 -11.54
N VAL A 632 -10.85 -12.52 -11.81
CA VAL A 632 -11.95 -11.60 -11.48
C VAL A 632 -13.19 -11.94 -12.29
N ALA A 633 -13.05 -12.21 -13.59
CA ALA A 633 -14.15 -12.59 -14.47
C ALA A 633 -14.78 -13.92 -14.05
N VAL A 634 -13.97 -14.92 -13.68
CA VAL A 634 -14.45 -16.20 -13.15
C VAL A 634 -15.24 -16.00 -11.86
N LEU A 635 -14.69 -15.22 -10.90
CA LEU A 635 -15.38 -14.93 -9.64
C LEU A 635 -16.65 -14.08 -9.83
N SER A 636 -16.66 -13.19 -10.84
CA SER A 636 -17.84 -12.39 -11.19
C SER A 636 -18.96 -13.21 -11.82
N TRP A 637 -18.61 -14.29 -12.51
CA TRP A 637 -19.56 -15.21 -13.12
C TRP A 637 -20.21 -16.16 -12.10
N LEU A 638 -19.53 -16.44 -10.99
CA LEU A 638 -20.06 -17.32 -9.94
C LEU A 638 -21.25 -16.67 -9.20
N PRO A 639 -22.40 -17.36 -9.12
CA PRO A 639 -23.58 -16.82 -8.45
C PRO A 639 -23.33 -16.66 -6.94
N GLY A 640 -23.74 -15.52 -6.38
CA GLY A 640 -23.70 -15.26 -4.94
C GLY A 640 -22.39 -14.63 -4.41
N PHE A 641 -21.34 -14.55 -5.23
CA PHE A 641 -20.05 -13.99 -4.80
C PHE A 641 -20.12 -12.47 -4.53
N GLN A 642 -20.80 -11.71 -5.38
CA GLN A 642 -21.02 -10.27 -5.20
C GLN A 642 -21.81 -9.93 -3.91
N PRO A 643 -22.96 -10.57 -3.60
CA PRO A 643 -23.64 -10.39 -2.32
C PRO A 643 -22.76 -10.75 -1.11
N MET A 644 -21.98 -11.84 -1.21
CA MET A 644 -21.05 -12.26 -0.16
C MET A 644 -19.97 -11.20 0.08
N GLN A 645 -19.32 -10.72 -0.98
CA GLN A 645 -18.33 -9.64 -0.91
C GLN A 645 -18.91 -8.41 -0.21
N THR A 646 -20.08 -7.95 -0.65
CA THR A 646 -20.70 -6.72 -0.11
C THR A 646 -20.99 -6.85 1.39
N ARG A 647 -21.45 -8.04 1.84
CA ARG A 647 -21.75 -8.31 3.25
C ARG A 647 -20.50 -8.42 4.12
N ILE A 648 -19.39 -8.91 3.56
CA ILE A 648 -18.11 -9.00 4.26
C ILE A 648 -17.45 -7.62 4.39
N LEU A 649 -17.57 -6.78 3.36
CA LEU A 649 -16.89 -5.49 3.30
C LEU A 649 -17.61 -4.34 4.00
N PHE A 650 -18.96 -4.33 3.99
CA PHE A 650 -19.74 -3.20 4.47
C PHE A 650 -20.66 -3.58 5.62
N ASN A 651 -20.69 -2.72 6.64
CA ASN A 651 -21.54 -2.87 7.81
C ASN A 651 -23.03 -2.83 7.43
N ASP A 652 -23.88 -3.66 8.04
CA ASP A 652 -25.32 -3.77 7.78
C ASP A 652 -26.09 -2.44 7.91
N ALA A 653 -25.64 -1.52 8.75
CA ALA A 653 -26.21 -0.17 8.86
C ALA A 653 -25.94 0.69 7.62
N PHE A 654 -24.72 0.59 7.08
CA PHE A 654 -24.28 1.28 5.87
C PHE A 654 -24.85 0.62 4.60
N SER A 655 -24.89 -0.71 4.57
CA SER A 655 -25.52 -1.54 3.54
C SER A 655 -27.01 -1.24 3.38
N ARG A 656 -27.72 -0.91 4.46
CA ARG A 656 -29.11 -0.44 4.42
C ARG A 656 -29.24 0.91 3.73
N GLY A 657 -28.39 1.88 4.05
CA GLY A 657 -28.34 3.18 3.36
C GLY A 657 -28.01 3.03 1.86
N LEU A 658 -27.11 2.11 1.52
CA LEU A 658 -26.75 1.74 0.15
C LEU A 658 -27.90 1.12 -0.64
N ARG A 659 -28.66 0.18 -0.04
CA ARG A 659 -29.86 -0.40 -0.65
C ARG A 659 -30.94 0.66 -0.88
N ILE A 660 -31.12 1.57 0.07
CA ILE A 660 -32.05 2.70 -0.08
C ILE A 660 -31.59 3.60 -1.24
N PHE A 661 -30.31 3.94 -1.31
CA PHE A 661 -29.76 4.72 -2.42
C PHE A 661 -29.96 4.03 -3.78
N GLN A 662 -29.67 2.74 -3.89
CA GLN A 662 -29.90 1.95 -5.11
C GLN A 662 -31.37 1.92 -5.54
N ILE A 663 -32.30 1.79 -4.59
CA ILE A 663 -33.75 1.84 -4.83
C ILE A 663 -34.18 3.24 -5.30
N VAL A 664 -33.59 4.30 -4.73
CA VAL A 664 -33.86 5.70 -5.10
C VAL A 664 -33.30 6.03 -6.49
N THR A 665 -32.06 5.62 -6.80
CA THR A 665 -31.45 5.83 -8.12
C THR A 665 -32.00 4.90 -9.21
N GLY A 666 -32.49 3.72 -8.84
CA GLY A 666 -33.18 2.78 -9.75
C GLY A 666 -34.57 3.27 -10.16
N LYS A 667 -35.16 4.20 -9.41
CA LYS A 667 -36.35 4.95 -9.80
C LYS A 667 -35.94 6.20 -10.60
N LYS A 668 -35.38 6.02 -11.81
CA LYS A 668 -35.63 7.03 -12.85
C LYS A 668 -37.09 6.88 -13.27
N PRO A 669 -37.91 7.94 -13.26
CA PRO A 669 -39.25 7.85 -13.81
C PRO A 669 -39.12 7.46 -15.28
N LYS A 670 -39.88 6.44 -15.71
CA LYS A 670 -40.23 6.30 -17.12
C LYS A 670 -40.94 7.61 -17.48
N SER A 671 -40.23 8.52 -18.14
CA SER A 671 -40.87 9.58 -18.89
C SER A 671 -41.47 8.93 -20.12
N ASP A 672 -42.78 8.69 -20.07
CA ASP A 672 -43.58 8.44 -21.25
C ASP A 672 -43.59 9.70 -22.13
N LEU A 673 -42.85 9.66 -23.25
CA LEU A 673 -43.15 10.21 -24.59
C LEU A 673 -41.88 10.20 -25.46
#